data_AF-A0A2S3W912-F1
#
_entry.id   AF-A0A2S3W912-F1
#
_cell.length_a   1.000
_cell.length_b   1.000
_cell.length_c   1.000
_cell.angle_alpha   90.00
_cell.angle_beta   90.00
_cell.angle_gamma   90.00
#
_symmetry.space_group_name_H-M   'P 1'
#
loop_
_entity.id
_entity.type
_entity.pdbx_description
1 polymer ?
#
loop_
_entity_poly.entity_id
_entity_poly.type
_entity_poly.pdbx_seq_one_letter_code
_entity_poly.pdbx_strand_id
1 'polypeptide(L)'
;MDEAQPTATDGKSVLLVVDDYPENLISMRALLSRQDWQVLTACSGTEALGALLRHEVDLVLLDVQMPEMDGFEVARLMRGSQRTRLTPIIFLTANEQSQDAVLKGYAAGAVDYLFKPFDPQILKPKVQALLEQQRNRRMLQRLTRELEAARAFNASILENAAEGILVVDESGTISFANPAISSLLDTPVQMLQGAHVLDLLQLAIPSLWRESDFFKAYQQRQIFRVHDAQLRTADGQLVPVALSCAPLPSEQHAMVITLLDMSVVRSLHQQLEQQAVTDPLTGLLNRRGFYQAAEAALLRNEHSEKVQALMYMDLDGFKRINDSLGHEAGDEILHWVASQLKECLGSEALLARMGGDEFTALFDGLPYPELAGRFAERVLERLSISHQVDGVDVSLGVSIGIATYPDCGGTFEGLLRAADTAMYAAKHAGRQQYRFYDQELNGRARSRLMLEDGVRSAIEQKDFSLVFQPQVAFAGGQLRGFEALLRWQHPSVGDVPPGLFIPLLEETRLISRLASWIYDQGAAQRKAWRAGFADDLVLGISLSRVQFAMPNLVDELQAVIQAHGLRPAQLEVEVAETSLMYNVDAAVKQVNRLRELGVRVALDDFGAGGCSLRMIRDLPIDTLKLDRHLVARLPDSARDAALVRSVIGLCADYAITVIAEGVETEAQAAWLKAHGCCYVQGFLVARPMTAADASGFPLFFHWPGQ
;
A
#
# COMPACT_ATOMS: atom_id res chain seq x y z
N MET A 1 -50.27 14.06 -24.06
CA MET A 1 -51.35 14.13 -25.05
C MET A 1 -51.62 12.71 -25.47
N ASP A 2 -52.69 12.12 -24.95
CA ASP A 2 -53.14 10.77 -25.25
C ASP A 2 -53.58 10.68 -26.71
N GLU A 3 -52.80 9.99 -27.54
CA GLU A 3 -53.28 9.51 -28.84
C GLU A 3 -54.09 8.23 -28.60
N ALA A 4 -55.41 8.37 -28.70
CA ALA A 4 -56.35 7.26 -28.66
C ALA A 4 -56.01 6.23 -29.75
N GLN A 5 -55.61 5.03 -29.30
CA GLN A 5 -55.54 3.85 -30.16
C GLN A 5 -56.92 3.59 -30.78
N PRO A 6 -57.05 3.43 -32.11
CA PRO A 6 -58.31 3.07 -32.72
C PRO A 6 -58.65 1.64 -32.29
N THR A 7 -59.79 1.53 -31.62
CA THR A 7 -60.41 0.28 -31.19
C THR A 7 -60.57 -0.68 -32.35
N ALA A 8 -60.17 -1.94 -32.12
CA ALA A 8 -60.36 -3.05 -33.05
C ALA A 8 -61.85 -3.20 -33.39
N THR A 9 -62.27 -2.67 -34.53
CA THR A 9 -63.56 -2.94 -35.14
C THR A 9 -63.54 -4.36 -35.74
N ASP A 10 -64.38 -5.22 -35.17
CA ASP A 10 -65.06 -6.39 -35.75
C ASP A 10 -64.58 -6.78 -37.16
N GLY A 11 -64.03 -7.99 -37.33
CA GLY A 11 -63.28 -8.49 -38.51
C GLY A 11 -64.04 -8.63 -39.84
N LYS A 12 -65.01 -7.77 -40.10
CA LYS A 12 -65.79 -7.70 -41.33
C LYS A 12 -65.05 -6.87 -42.36
N SER A 13 -64.91 -7.42 -43.57
CA SER A 13 -64.29 -6.66 -44.66
C SER A 13 -65.27 -5.65 -45.24
N VAL A 14 -64.79 -4.42 -45.45
CA VAL A 14 -65.63 -3.32 -45.92
C VAL A 14 -65.58 -3.25 -47.44
N LEU A 15 -66.74 -3.41 -48.06
CA LEU A 15 -66.93 -3.36 -49.51
C LEU A 15 -67.67 -2.08 -49.87
N LEU A 16 -67.18 -1.31 -50.83
CA LEU A 16 -67.92 -0.15 -51.36
C LEU A 16 -68.48 -0.51 -52.73
N VAL A 17 -69.78 -0.40 -52.89
CA VAL A 17 -70.49 -0.56 -54.16
C VAL A 17 -70.94 0.81 -54.64
N VAL A 18 -70.59 1.16 -55.88
CA VAL A 18 -70.88 2.46 -56.48
C VAL A 18 -71.62 2.26 -57.79
N ASP A 19 -72.81 2.84 -57.89
CA ASP A 19 -73.71 2.71 -59.04
C ASP A 19 -74.69 3.90 -59.02
N ASP A 20 -75.02 4.46 -60.18
CA ASP A 20 -75.93 5.62 -60.30
C ASP A 20 -77.40 5.23 -60.19
N TYR A 21 -77.75 3.95 -60.38
CA TYR A 21 -79.11 3.43 -60.22
C TYR A 21 -79.33 2.85 -58.82
N PRO A 22 -80.27 3.41 -58.02
CA PRO A 22 -80.58 2.89 -56.68
C PRO A 22 -81.01 1.41 -56.66
N GLU A 23 -81.64 0.94 -57.74
CA GLU A 23 -82.09 -0.45 -57.90
C GLU A 23 -80.91 -1.44 -57.94
N ASN A 24 -79.81 -1.05 -58.59
CA ASN A 24 -78.58 -1.85 -58.67
C ASN A 24 -77.90 -1.92 -57.30
N LEU A 25 -77.83 -0.79 -56.58
CA LEU A 25 -77.25 -0.74 -55.23
C LEU A 25 -78.00 -1.65 -54.25
N ILE A 26 -79.33 -1.64 -54.27
CA ILE A 26 -80.17 -2.51 -53.42
C ILE A 26 -79.91 -3.98 -53.78
N SER A 27 -79.86 -4.32 -55.06
CA SER A 27 -79.63 -5.68 -55.55
C SER A 27 -78.24 -6.20 -55.17
N MET A 28 -77.20 -5.38 -55.36
CA MET A 28 -75.83 -5.73 -55.00
C MET A 28 -75.63 -5.83 -53.50
N ARG A 29 -76.24 -4.93 -52.71
CA ARG A 29 -76.24 -5.02 -51.26
C ARG A 29 -76.93 -6.29 -50.79
N ALA A 30 -78.08 -6.67 -51.35
CA ALA A 30 -78.75 -7.92 -51.00
C ALA A 30 -77.93 -9.16 -51.37
N LEU A 31 -77.27 -9.15 -52.54
CA LEU A 31 -76.46 -10.27 -53.03
C LEU A 31 -75.18 -10.48 -52.19
N LEU A 32 -74.53 -9.38 -51.80
CA LEU A 32 -73.24 -9.36 -51.11
C LEU A 32 -73.37 -9.26 -49.58
N SER A 33 -74.59 -9.15 -49.05
CA SER A 33 -74.84 -9.20 -47.60
C SER A 33 -74.53 -10.61 -47.08
N ARG A 34 -73.35 -10.76 -46.47
CA ARG A 34 -72.87 -11.93 -45.73
C ARG A 34 -72.50 -11.52 -44.30
N GLN A 35 -72.36 -12.48 -43.40
CA GLN A 35 -71.95 -12.20 -42.01
C GLN A 35 -70.54 -11.57 -41.92
N ASP A 36 -69.68 -11.79 -42.92
CA ASP A 36 -68.27 -11.38 -42.89
C ASP A 36 -67.96 -10.10 -43.70
N TRP A 37 -68.94 -9.53 -44.41
CA TRP A 37 -68.76 -8.34 -45.26
C TRP A 37 -69.69 -7.21 -44.84
N GLN A 38 -69.15 -6.00 -44.73
CA GLN A 38 -69.91 -4.78 -44.57
C GLN A 38 -70.01 -4.06 -45.91
N VAL A 39 -71.20 -4.03 -46.50
CA VAL A 39 -71.42 -3.39 -47.81
C VAL A 39 -71.88 -1.94 -47.61
N LEU A 40 -71.04 -0.99 -48.03
CA LEU A 40 -71.34 0.42 -48.19
C LEU A 40 -71.80 0.68 -49.62
N THR A 41 -72.72 1.62 -49.81
CA THR A 41 -73.26 1.98 -51.12
C THR A 41 -73.09 3.47 -51.37
N ALA A 42 -72.79 3.87 -52.60
CA ALA A 42 -72.74 5.25 -53.04
C ALA A 42 -73.45 5.41 -54.40
N CYS A 43 -74.22 6.48 -54.55
CA CYS A 43 -75.04 6.76 -55.73
C CYS A 43 -74.30 7.62 -56.78
N SER A 44 -73.08 8.05 -56.49
CA SER A 44 -72.26 8.86 -57.40
C SER A 44 -70.77 8.72 -57.11
N GLY A 45 -69.92 9.12 -58.07
CA GLY A 45 -68.47 9.16 -57.87
C GLY A 45 -68.01 10.09 -56.74
N THR A 46 -68.70 11.22 -56.54
CA THR A 46 -68.40 12.17 -55.45
C THR A 46 -68.75 11.59 -54.07
N GLU A 47 -69.87 10.89 -53.96
CA GLU A 47 -70.26 10.19 -52.74
C GLU A 47 -69.31 9.02 -52.44
N ALA A 48 -68.86 8.29 -53.47
CA ALA A 48 -67.88 7.22 -53.33
C ALA A 48 -66.55 7.70 -52.76
N LEU A 49 -66.02 8.82 -53.27
CA LEU A 49 -64.80 9.44 -52.73
C LEU A 49 -65.01 9.94 -51.30
N GLY A 50 -66.20 10.49 -50.99
CA GLY A 50 -66.58 10.85 -49.62
C GLY A 50 -66.59 9.64 -48.68
N ALA A 51 -67.11 8.50 -49.12
CA ALA A 51 -67.11 7.25 -48.35
C ALA A 51 -65.68 6.72 -48.12
N LEU A 52 -64.81 6.78 -49.13
CA LEU A 52 -63.40 6.38 -49.05
C LEU A 52 -62.55 7.25 -48.11
N LEU A 53 -62.96 8.49 -47.86
CA LEU A 53 -62.33 9.36 -46.86
C LEU A 53 -62.77 9.00 -45.43
N ARG A 54 -64.04 8.61 -45.26
CA ARG A 54 -64.65 8.31 -43.94
C ARG A 54 -64.40 6.89 -43.47
N HIS A 55 -64.28 5.92 -44.38
CA HIS A 55 -64.19 4.50 -44.08
C HIS A 55 -62.95 3.85 -44.72
N GLU A 56 -62.36 2.88 -44.03
CA GLU A 56 -61.32 2.03 -44.62
C GLU A 56 -61.97 0.93 -45.47
N VAL A 57 -61.99 1.14 -46.78
CA VAL A 57 -62.59 0.20 -47.73
C VAL A 57 -61.54 -0.81 -48.20
N ASP A 58 -61.89 -2.11 -48.15
CA ASP A 58 -61.04 -3.22 -48.55
C ASP A 58 -61.14 -3.56 -50.03
N LEU A 59 -62.30 -3.30 -50.66
CA LEU A 59 -62.55 -3.53 -52.08
C LEU A 59 -63.64 -2.58 -52.59
N VAL A 60 -63.48 -2.08 -53.82
CA VAL A 60 -64.48 -1.23 -54.46
C VAL A 60 -65.04 -1.93 -55.69
N LEU A 61 -66.37 -2.03 -55.76
CA LEU A 61 -67.15 -2.39 -56.94
C LEU A 61 -67.68 -1.10 -57.54
N LEU A 62 -67.23 -0.75 -58.74
CA LEU A 62 -67.41 0.58 -59.29
C LEU A 62 -68.05 0.49 -60.67
N ASP A 63 -69.22 1.10 -60.85
CA ASP A 63 -69.78 1.28 -62.18
C ASP A 63 -68.90 2.20 -63.02
N VAL A 64 -68.73 1.84 -64.29
CA VAL A 64 -67.97 2.61 -65.27
C VAL A 64 -68.77 3.82 -65.76
N GLN A 65 -70.07 3.65 -65.99
CA GLN A 65 -70.93 4.69 -66.57
C GLN A 65 -71.76 5.35 -65.47
N MET A 66 -71.35 6.55 -65.04
CA MET A 66 -72.08 7.34 -64.05
C MET A 66 -72.14 8.82 -64.48
N PRO A 67 -73.19 9.57 -64.11
CA PRO A 67 -73.29 11.00 -64.39
C PRO A 67 -72.25 11.82 -63.61
N GLU A 68 -71.84 12.95 -64.19
CA GLU A 68 -70.85 13.91 -63.68
C GLU A 68 -69.41 13.40 -63.59
N MET A 69 -69.19 12.26 -62.93
CA MET A 69 -67.88 11.65 -62.72
C MET A 69 -67.96 10.16 -63.03
N ASP A 70 -67.24 9.73 -64.07
CA ASP A 70 -67.23 8.32 -64.48
C ASP A 70 -66.38 7.45 -63.54
N GLY A 71 -66.55 6.12 -63.63
CA GLY A 71 -65.80 5.18 -62.79
C GLY A 71 -64.28 5.25 -63.00
N PHE A 72 -63.82 5.62 -64.19
CA PHE A 72 -62.38 5.73 -64.47
C PHE A 72 -61.75 6.93 -63.76
N GLU A 73 -62.47 8.04 -63.67
CA GLU A 73 -62.06 9.24 -62.95
C GLU A 73 -61.97 9.00 -61.43
N VAL A 74 -62.95 8.30 -60.86
CA VAL A 74 -62.91 7.87 -59.44
C VAL A 74 -61.70 6.97 -59.18
N ALA A 75 -61.44 5.97 -60.05
CA ALA A 75 -60.29 5.08 -59.90
C ALA A 75 -58.96 5.83 -59.98
N ARG A 76 -58.83 6.79 -60.89
CA ARG A 76 -57.63 7.66 -61.01
C ARG A 76 -57.39 8.45 -59.73
N LEU A 77 -58.45 9.03 -59.14
CA LEU A 77 -58.37 9.76 -57.88
C LEU A 77 -58.00 8.85 -56.70
N MET A 78 -58.52 7.62 -56.66
CA MET A 78 -58.12 6.61 -55.68
C MET A 78 -56.63 6.27 -55.80
N ARG A 79 -56.11 6.10 -57.02
CA ARG A 79 -54.69 5.80 -57.26
C ARG A 79 -53.76 6.98 -56.89
N GLY A 80 -54.28 8.21 -56.87
CA GLY A 80 -53.55 9.41 -56.42
C GLY A 80 -53.41 9.56 -54.90
N SER A 81 -54.22 8.87 -54.09
CA SER A 81 -54.22 8.99 -52.63
C SER A 81 -53.38 7.90 -51.96
N GLN A 82 -52.49 8.25 -51.03
CA GLN A 82 -51.69 7.27 -50.27
C GLN A 82 -52.55 6.23 -49.53
N ARG A 83 -53.78 6.59 -49.15
CA ARG A 83 -54.69 5.73 -48.39
C ARG A 83 -55.42 4.69 -49.24
N THR A 84 -55.78 5.04 -50.48
CA THR A 84 -56.65 4.20 -51.34
C THR A 84 -55.95 3.68 -52.60
N ARG A 85 -54.69 4.09 -52.84
CA ARG A 85 -53.91 3.67 -54.01
C ARG A 85 -53.73 2.17 -54.13
N LEU A 86 -53.78 1.44 -53.02
CA LEU A 86 -53.61 -0.01 -52.98
C LEU A 86 -54.93 -0.77 -52.79
N THR A 87 -56.06 -0.08 -52.75
CA THR A 87 -57.38 -0.72 -52.64
C THR A 87 -57.75 -1.35 -53.99
N PRO A 88 -58.06 -2.65 -54.05
CA PRO A 88 -58.51 -3.29 -55.29
C PRO A 88 -59.83 -2.68 -55.78
N ILE A 89 -59.97 -2.60 -57.10
CA ILE A 89 -61.16 -2.06 -57.77
C ILE A 89 -61.62 -3.11 -58.79
N ILE A 90 -62.91 -3.47 -58.74
CA ILE A 90 -63.60 -4.26 -59.75
C ILE A 90 -64.54 -3.32 -60.50
N PHE A 91 -64.38 -3.19 -61.80
CA PHE A 91 -65.30 -2.40 -62.61
C PHE A 91 -66.52 -3.20 -63.02
N LEU A 92 -67.69 -2.58 -62.94
CA LEU A 92 -68.95 -3.09 -63.45
C LEU A 92 -69.26 -2.37 -64.77
N THR A 93 -69.54 -3.11 -65.84
CA THR A 93 -69.80 -2.51 -67.16
C THR A 93 -70.94 -3.21 -67.90
N ALA A 94 -71.71 -2.46 -68.70
CA ALA A 94 -72.91 -2.95 -69.39
C ALA A 94 -72.65 -3.44 -70.84
N ASN A 95 -71.44 -3.31 -71.38
CA ASN A 95 -71.19 -3.51 -72.82
C ASN A 95 -70.07 -4.54 -73.08
N GLU A 96 -70.38 -5.64 -73.79
CA GLU A 96 -69.44 -6.74 -74.07
C GLU A 96 -68.46 -6.46 -75.24
N GLN A 97 -68.61 -5.38 -76.02
CA GLN A 97 -67.96 -5.27 -77.35
C GLN A 97 -66.96 -4.13 -77.55
N SER A 98 -66.14 -3.76 -76.56
CA SER A 98 -65.00 -2.87 -76.85
C SER A 98 -63.76 -3.20 -76.03
N GLN A 99 -62.76 -3.83 -76.67
CA GLN A 99 -61.41 -4.06 -76.12
C GLN A 99 -60.78 -2.76 -75.56
N ASP A 100 -61.12 -1.61 -76.12
CA ASP A 100 -60.65 -0.28 -75.70
C ASP A 100 -61.09 0.11 -74.29
N ALA A 101 -62.28 -0.29 -73.84
CA ALA A 101 -62.77 0.00 -72.49
C ALA A 101 -62.08 -0.85 -71.42
N VAL A 102 -61.77 -2.10 -71.76
CA VAL A 102 -61.01 -3.03 -70.90
C VAL A 102 -59.55 -2.58 -70.79
N LEU A 103 -58.93 -2.19 -71.91
CA LEU A 103 -57.56 -1.64 -71.94
C LEU A 103 -57.43 -0.34 -71.14
N LYS A 104 -58.37 0.61 -71.27
CA LYS A 104 -58.37 1.86 -70.50
C LYS A 104 -58.51 1.66 -69.01
N GLY A 105 -59.29 0.67 -68.59
CA GLY A 105 -59.47 0.44 -67.18
C GLY A 105 -58.31 -0.32 -66.51
N TYR A 106 -57.64 -1.24 -67.21
CA TYR A 106 -56.39 -1.83 -66.70
C TYR A 106 -55.31 -0.74 -66.59
N ALA A 107 -55.27 0.20 -67.55
CA ALA A 107 -54.41 1.39 -67.47
C ALA A 107 -54.80 2.35 -66.33
N ALA A 108 -56.08 2.40 -65.94
CA ALA A 108 -56.57 3.14 -64.76
C ALA A 108 -56.37 2.36 -63.44
N GLY A 109 -55.86 1.12 -63.50
CA GLY A 109 -55.43 0.33 -62.35
C GLY A 109 -56.51 -0.52 -61.69
N ALA A 110 -57.56 -0.94 -62.39
CA ALA A 110 -58.48 -1.95 -61.87
C ALA A 110 -57.85 -3.35 -61.89
N VAL A 111 -58.32 -4.18 -60.96
CA VAL A 111 -57.82 -5.54 -60.75
C VAL A 111 -58.66 -6.54 -61.56
N ASP A 112 -59.93 -6.25 -61.81
CA ASP A 112 -60.85 -7.15 -62.53
C ASP A 112 -62.06 -6.40 -63.13
N TYR A 113 -62.81 -7.07 -64.03
CA TYR A 113 -64.03 -6.55 -64.69
C TYR A 113 -65.18 -7.55 -64.58
N LEU A 114 -66.41 -7.03 -64.41
CA LEU A 114 -67.64 -7.80 -64.46
C LEU A 114 -68.69 -7.13 -65.35
N PHE A 115 -69.34 -7.95 -66.19
CA PHE A 115 -70.37 -7.49 -67.13
C PHE A 115 -71.77 -7.62 -66.53
N LYS A 116 -72.63 -6.62 -66.73
CA LYS A 116 -74.05 -6.63 -66.31
C LYS A 116 -74.92 -7.23 -67.44
N PRO A 117 -75.84 -8.17 -67.16
CA PRO A 117 -76.14 -8.76 -65.85
C PRO A 117 -75.08 -9.79 -65.43
N PHE A 118 -74.58 -9.69 -64.19
CA PHE A 118 -73.52 -10.57 -63.68
C PHE A 118 -74.09 -11.81 -62.98
N ASP A 119 -73.42 -12.96 -63.13
CA ASP A 119 -73.78 -14.19 -62.41
C ASP A 119 -73.36 -14.09 -60.93
N PRO A 120 -74.30 -14.24 -59.96
CA PRO A 120 -73.99 -14.28 -58.54
C PRO A 120 -72.94 -15.35 -58.15
N GLN A 121 -72.85 -16.45 -58.90
CA GLN A 121 -71.87 -17.53 -58.69
C GLN A 121 -70.45 -17.13 -59.08
N ILE A 122 -70.27 -16.08 -59.89
CA ILE A 122 -68.95 -15.58 -60.33
C ILE A 122 -68.51 -14.37 -59.51
N LEU A 123 -69.43 -13.44 -59.21
CA LEU A 123 -69.14 -12.24 -58.44
C LEU A 123 -68.68 -12.56 -57.01
N LYS A 124 -69.35 -13.48 -56.32
CA LYS A 124 -69.04 -13.81 -54.92
C LYS A 124 -67.62 -14.38 -54.73
N PRO A 125 -67.17 -15.41 -55.49
CA PRO A 125 -65.81 -15.93 -55.35
C PRO A 125 -64.73 -14.91 -55.69
N LYS A 126 -64.95 -14.04 -56.70
CA LYS A 126 -63.99 -13.00 -57.08
C LYS A 126 -63.82 -11.95 -55.98
N VAL A 127 -64.93 -11.47 -55.42
CA VAL A 127 -64.92 -10.56 -54.27
C VAL A 127 -64.19 -11.20 -53.08
N GLN A 128 -64.47 -12.47 -52.79
CA GLN A 128 -63.81 -13.20 -51.71
C GLN A 128 -62.28 -13.29 -51.91
N ALA A 129 -61.82 -13.72 -53.08
CA ALA A 129 -60.40 -13.89 -53.38
C ALA A 129 -59.61 -12.57 -53.24
N LEU A 130 -60.18 -11.47 -53.72
CA LEU A 130 -59.53 -10.15 -53.63
C LEU A 130 -59.51 -9.60 -52.20
N LEU A 131 -60.56 -9.85 -51.42
CA LEU A 131 -60.59 -9.50 -50.00
C LEU A 131 -59.56 -10.32 -49.19
N GLU A 132 -59.42 -11.62 -49.44
CA GLU A 132 -58.40 -12.47 -48.81
C GLU A 132 -56.98 -12.00 -49.15
N GLN A 133 -56.72 -11.68 -50.42
CA GLN A 133 -55.43 -11.13 -50.84
C GLN A 133 -55.11 -9.80 -50.15
N GLN A 134 -56.10 -8.91 -50.01
CA GLN A 134 -55.91 -7.62 -49.33
C GLN A 134 -55.64 -7.78 -47.83
N ARG A 135 -56.33 -8.72 -47.17
CA ARG A 135 -56.09 -9.08 -45.76
C ARG A 135 -54.66 -9.59 -45.55
N ASN A 136 -54.21 -10.54 -46.37
CA ASN A 136 -52.86 -11.09 -46.29
C ASN A 136 -51.78 -10.01 -46.45
N ARG A 137 -51.97 -9.09 -47.40
CA ARG A 137 -51.05 -7.99 -47.63
C ARG A 137 -50.93 -7.06 -46.42
N ARG A 138 -52.05 -6.66 -45.83
CA ARG A 138 -52.06 -5.80 -44.63
C ARG A 138 -51.41 -6.49 -43.44
N MET A 139 -51.67 -7.79 -43.26
CA MET A 139 -51.04 -8.58 -42.19
C MET A 139 -49.51 -8.62 -42.33
N LEU A 140 -49.00 -8.85 -43.55
CA LEU A 140 -47.56 -8.87 -43.81
C LEU A 140 -46.90 -7.52 -43.50
N GLN A 141 -47.52 -6.42 -43.90
CA GLN A 141 -47.05 -5.07 -43.60
C GLN A 141 -47.02 -4.79 -42.10
N ARG A 142 -48.05 -5.25 -41.38
CA ARG A 142 -48.13 -5.12 -39.92
C ARG A 142 -47.02 -5.90 -39.22
N LEU A 143 -46.83 -7.17 -39.56
CA LEU A 143 -45.77 -8.00 -38.99
C LEU A 143 -44.37 -7.43 -39.27
N THR A 144 -44.16 -6.89 -40.47
CA THR A 144 -42.87 -6.26 -40.82
C THR A 144 -42.59 -5.05 -39.94
N ARG A 145 -43.60 -4.18 -39.73
CA ARG A 145 -43.47 -3.02 -38.83
C ARG A 145 -43.26 -3.43 -37.38
N GLU A 146 -43.98 -4.46 -36.91
CA GLU A 146 -43.82 -4.98 -35.55
C GLU A 146 -42.40 -5.56 -35.35
N LEU A 147 -41.85 -6.26 -36.35
CA LEU A 147 -40.48 -6.77 -36.31
C LEU A 147 -39.44 -5.64 -36.33
N GLU A 148 -39.62 -4.63 -37.17
CA GLU A 148 -38.73 -3.46 -37.22
C GLU A 148 -38.75 -2.69 -35.90
N ALA A 149 -39.94 -2.47 -35.33
CA ALA A 149 -40.10 -1.83 -34.03
C ALA A 149 -39.44 -2.63 -32.91
N ALA A 150 -39.63 -3.96 -32.88
CA ALA A 150 -38.99 -4.84 -31.90
C ALA A 150 -37.46 -4.84 -32.03
N ARG A 151 -36.92 -4.83 -33.26
CA ARG A 151 -35.48 -4.73 -33.52
C ARG A 151 -34.91 -3.39 -33.05
N ALA A 152 -35.57 -2.28 -33.39
CA ALA A 152 -35.15 -0.95 -32.95
C ALA A 152 -35.20 -0.80 -31.43
N PHE A 153 -36.24 -1.35 -30.80
CA PHE A 153 -36.37 -1.38 -29.34
C PHE A 153 -35.23 -2.16 -28.66
N ASN A 154 -34.93 -3.36 -29.15
CA ASN A 154 -33.83 -4.18 -28.61
C ASN A 154 -32.46 -3.52 -28.81
N ALA A 155 -32.21 -2.90 -29.96
CA ALA A 155 -30.97 -2.16 -30.21
C ALA A 155 -30.79 -0.99 -29.22
N SER A 156 -31.86 -0.22 -28.99
CA SER A 156 -31.85 0.89 -28.03
C SER A 156 -31.57 0.44 -26.59
N ILE A 157 -32.08 -0.72 -26.17
CA ILE A 157 -31.77 -1.29 -24.85
C ILE A 157 -30.26 -1.59 -24.73
N LEU A 158 -29.67 -2.20 -25.76
CA LEU A 158 -28.25 -2.58 -25.74
C LEU A 158 -27.32 -1.35 -25.81
N GLU A 159 -27.72 -0.30 -26.53
CA GLU A 159 -26.96 0.95 -26.64
C GLU A 159 -26.97 1.77 -25.34
N ASN A 160 -28.08 1.75 -24.59
CA ASN A 160 -28.22 2.49 -23.33
C ASN A 160 -27.89 1.66 -22.09
N ALA A 161 -27.46 0.40 -22.25
CA ALA A 161 -27.03 -0.42 -21.13
C ALA A 161 -25.77 0.16 -20.50
N ALA A 162 -25.74 0.29 -19.17
CA ALA A 162 -24.56 0.75 -18.44
C ALA A 162 -23.47 -0.33 -18.33
N GLU A 163 -23.85 -1.61 -18.46
CA GLU A 163 -22.93 -2.74 -18.45
C GLU A 163 -22.31 -2.94 -19.84
N GLY A 164 -21.03 -3.30 -19.86
CA GLY A 164 -20.36 -3.73 -21.08
C GLY A 164 -20.89 -5.10 -21.51
N ILE A 165 -21.41 -5.20 -22.73
CA ILE A 165 -21.98 -6.43 -23.28
C ILE A 165 -21.15 -6.86 -24.49
N LEU A 166 -20.67 -8.09 -24.45
CA LEU A 166 -20.00 -8.78 -25.54
C LEU A 166 -20.79 -10.04 -25.92
N VAL A 167 -20.85 -10.35 -27.21
CA VAL A 167 -21.27 -11.67 -27.68
C VAL A 167 -20.07 -12.34 -28.32
N VAL A 168 -19.79 -13.57 -27.89
CA VAL A 168 -18.63 -14.35 -28.31
C VAL A 168 -19.12 -15.66 -28.93
N ASP A 169 -18.55 -16.03 -30.07
CA ASP A 169 -18.85 -17.29 -30.73
C ASP A 169 -18.14 -18.51 -30.08
N GLU A 170 -18.36 -19.71 -30.62
CA GLU A 170 -17.73 -20.93 -30.12
C GLU A 170 -16.20 -20.94 -30.23
N SER A 171 -15.62 -20.08 -31.10
CA SER A 171 -14.18 -19.96 -31.31
C SER A 171 -13.50 -18.99 -30.36
N GLY A 172 -14.27 -18.21 -29.59
CA GLY A 172 -13.75 -17.17 -28.71
C GLY A 172 -13.67 -15.79 -29.39
N THR A 173 -14.24 -15.65 -30.58
CA THR A 173 -14.23 -14.40 -31.36
C THR A 173 -15.44 -13.55 -31.03
N ILE A 174 -15.22 -12.26 -30.81
CA ILE A 174 -16.28 -11.30 -30.48
C ILE A 174 -17.08 -10.97 -31.74
N SER A 175 -18.37 -11.30 -31.73
CA SER A 175 -19.32 -11.00 -32.82
C SER A 175 -20.11 -9.70 -32.59
N PHE A 176 -20.29 -9.31 -31.33
CA PHE A 176 -20.99 -8.07 -30.96
C PHE A 176 -20.35 -7.44 -29.72
N ALA A 177 -20.35 -6.11 -29.70
CA ALA A 177 -19.90 -5.29 -28.57
C ALA A 177 -20.78 -4.03 -28.50
N ASN A 178 -21.27 -3.69 -27.32
CA ASN A 178 -22.08 -2.48 -27.11
C ASN A 178 -21.20 -1.22 -26.85
N PRO A 179 -21.78 -0.01 -26.84
CA PRO A 179 -21.02 1.22 -26.54
C PRO A 179 -20.39 1.23 -25.13
N ALA A 180 -21.03 0.63 -24.12
CA ALA A 180 -20.49 0.63 -22.75
C ALA A 180 -19.16 -0.13 -22.64
N ILE A 181 -19.00 -1.28 -23.32
CA ILE A 181 -17.72 -2.00 -23.31
C ILE A 181 -16.64 -1.23 -24.08
N SER A 182 -17.03 -0.47 -25.11
CA SER A 182 -16.13 0.40 -25.86
C SER A 182 -15.57 1.52 -24.99
N SER A 183 -16.42 2.17 -24.19
CA SER A 183 -16.00 3.18 -23.20
C SER A 183 -15.15 2.59 -22.08
N LEU A 184 -15.47 1.37 -21.61
CA LEU A 184 -14.74 0.72 -20.52
C LEU A 184 -13.31 0.29 -20.94
N LEU A 185 -13.14 -0.14 -22.19
CA LEU A 185 -11.85 -0.57 -22.76
C LEU A 185 -11.07 0.57 -23.43
N ASP A 186 -11.67 1.76 -23.55
CA ASP A 186 -11.20 2.87 -24.38
C ASP A 186 -10.81 2.41 -25.80
N THR A 187 -11.65 1.54 -26.38
CA THR A 187 -11.38 0.90 -27.67
C THR A 187 -12.64 0.95 -28.54
N PRO A 188 -12.55 1.40 -29.81
CA PRO A 188 -13.72 1.48 -30.67
C PRO A 188 -14.32 0.09 -30.96
N VAL A 189 -15.65 0.00 -31.00
CA VAL A 189 -16.41 -1.25 -31.25
C VAL A 189 -15.90 -2.03 -32.46
N GLN A 190 -15.47 -1.34 -33.52
CA GLN A 190 -14.96 -1.96 -34.75
C GLN A 190 -13.66 -2.74 -34.56
N MET A 191 -12.84 -2.37 -33.57
CA MET A 191 -11.62 -3.10 -33.22
C MET A 191 -11.91 -4.26 -32.26
N LEU A 192 -12.98 -4.17 -31.47
CA LEU A 192 -13.42 -5.23 -30.58
C LEU A 192 -14.08 -6.37 -31.37
N GLN A 193 -14.88 -6.06 -32.38
CA GLN A 193 -15.48 -7.07 -33.25
C GLN A 193 -14.42 -7.79 -34.08
N GLY A 194 -14.37 -9.11 -33.98
CA GLY A 194 -13.35 -9.95 -34.61
C GLY A 194 -12.10 -10.19 -33.76
N ALA A 195 -11.94 -9.51 -32.62
CA ALA A 195 -10.89 -9.80 -31.66
C ALA A 195 -11.23 -11.05 -30.83
N HIS A 196 -10.20 -11.69 -30.27
CA HIS A 196 -10.37 -12.85 -29.41
C HIS A 196 -10.55 -12.40 -27.95
N VAL A 197 -11.60 -12.89 -27.27
CA VAL A 197 -11.99 -12.38 -25.94
C VAL A 197 -10.92 -12.56 -24.87
N LEU A 198 -10.09 -13.60 -24.97
CA LEU A 198 -8.99 -13.84 -24.03
C LEU A 198 -7.86 -12.81 -24.12
N ASP A 199 -7.74 -12.07 -25.22
CA ASP A 199 -6.70 -11.03 -25.35
C ASP A 199 -7.04 -9.79 -24.51
N LEU A 200 -8.32 -9.61 -24.19
CA LEU A 200 -8.87 -8.51 -23.38
C LEU A 200 -8.96 -8.88 -21.89
N LEU A 201 -9.06 -10.16 -21.56
CA LEU A 201 -9.21 -10.68 -20.21
C LEU A 201 -7.87 -11.19 -19.67
N GLN A 202 -7.31 -10.54 -18.65
CA GLN A 202 -6.20 -11.12 -17.91
C GLN A 202 -6.73 -12.06 -16.83
N LEU A 203 -7.02 -13.30 -17.24
CA LEU A 203 -7.31 -14.39 -16.31
C LEU A 203 -5.99 -14.96 -15.79
N ALA A 204 -5.99 -15.43 -14.54
CA ALA A 204 -4.78 -15.88 -13.81
C ALA A 204 -4.03 -17.06 -14.46
N ILE A 205 -4.48 -17.59 -15.60
CA ILE A 205 -3.86 -18.72 -16.31
C ILE A 205 -3.94 -18.47 -17.84
N PRO A 206 -2.82 -18.52 -18.59
CA PRO A 206 -2.85 -18.59 -20.04
C PRO A 206 -3.42 -19.96 -20.41
N SER A 207 -4.69 -19.99 -20.79
CA SER A 207 -5.37 -21.20 -21.26
C SER A 207 -5.77 -21.00 -22.71
N LEU A 208 -5.66 -22.06 -23.52
CA LEU A 208 -6.33 -22.11 -24.81
C LEU A 208 -7.83 -21.86 -24.57
N TRP A 209 -8.52 -21.17 -25.48
CA TRP A 209 -9.96 -20.90 -25.35
C TRP A 209 -10.77 -22.14 -24.96
N ARG A 210 -10.45 -23.29 -25.57
CA ARG A 210 -11.10 -24.59 -25.32
C ARG A 210 -10.88 -25.17 -23.91
N GLU A 211 -9.87 -24.69 -23.20
CA GLU A 211 -9.51 -25.14 -21.84
C GLU A 211 -10.00 -24.15 -20.77
N SER A 212 -10.43 -22.96 -21.18
CA SER A 212 -10.96 -21.92 -20.30
C SER A 212 -12.24 -22.38 -19.60
N ASP A 213 -12.46 -21.88 -18.38
CA ASP A 213 -13.69 -22.17 -17.64
C ASP A 213 -14.93 -21.55 -18.33
N PHE A 214 -14.73 -20.51 -19.16
CA PHE A 214 -15.75 -19.95 -20.04
C PHE A 214 -16.28 -21.00 -21.03
N PHE A 215 -15.38 -21.68 -21.74
CA PHE A 215 -15.77 -22.67 -22.73
C PHE A 215 -16.38 -23.92 -22.09
N LYS A 216 -15.89 -24.35 -20.92
CA LYS A 216 -16.51 -25.44 -20.14
C LYS A 216 -17.92 -25.09 -19.71
N ALA A 217 -18.14 -23.88 -19.20
CA ALA A 217 -19.46 -23.41 -18.80
C ALA A 217 -20.42 -23.29 -19.99
N TYR A 218 -19.92 -22.86 -21.15
CA TYR A 218 -20.67 -22.86 -22.41
C TYR A 218 -21.11 -24.28 -22.81
N GLN A 219 -20.19 -25.25 -22.81
CA GLN A 219 -20.49 -26.66 -23.12
C GLN A 219 -21.54 -27.26 -22.17
N GLN A 220 -21.46 -26.91 -20.88
CA GLN A 220 -22.38 -27.39 -19.84
C GLN A 220 -23.69 -26.60 -19.78
N ARG A 221 -23.82 -25.54 -20.59
CA ARG A 221 -24.91 -24.56 -20.57
C ARG A 221 -25.20 -23.94 -19.19
N GLN A 222 -24.14 -23.58 -18.48
CA GLN A 222 -24.23 -22.95 -17.17
C GLN A 222 -23.84 -21.48 -17.22
N ILE A 223 -24.37 -20.72 -16.26
CA ILE A 223 -23.94 -19.33 -16.03
C ILE A 223 -22.65 -19.37 -15.22
N PHE A 224 -21.60 -18.72 -15.73
CA PHE A 224 -20.31 -18.59 -15.06
C PHE A 224 -20.11 -17.15 -14.59
N ARG A 225 -19.69 -16.96 -13.34
CA ARG A 225 -19.50 -15.63 -12.74
C ARG A 225 -18.14 -15.51 -12.09
N VAL A 226 -17.49 -14.38 -12.30
CA VAL A 226 -16.22 -14.02 -11.68
C VAL A 226 -16.36 -12.60 -11.12
N HIS A 227 -16.26 -12.46 -9.80
CA HIS A 227 -16.48 -11.17 -9.14
C HIS A 227 -15.23 -10.26 -9.14
N ASP A 228 -14.04 -10.83 -9.31
CA ASP A 228 -12.76 -10.12 -9.25
C ASP A 228 -11.91 -10.35 -10.51
N ALA A 229 -12.50 -10.14 -11.69
CA ALA A 229 -11.75 -10.20 -12.95
C ALA A 229 -11.00 -8.88 -13.21
N GLN A 230 -9.91 -8.96 -13.98
CA GLN A 230 -9.16 -7.80 -14.45
C GLN A 230 -9.25 -7.74 -15.98
N LEU A 231 -9.79 -6.64 -16.49
CA LEU A 231 -9.84 -6.34 -17.91
C LEU A 231 -8.63 -5.49 -18.28
N ARG A 232 -8.00 -5.75 -19.43
CA ARG A 232 -6.87 -4.95 -19.91
C ARG A 232 -7.35 -3.99 -21.00
N THR A 233 -7.13 -2.70 -20.80
CA THR A 233 -7.39 -1.67 -21.83
C THR A 233 -6.36 -1.73 -22.96
N ALA A 234 -6.62 -1.05 -24.08
CA ALA A 234 -5.66 -0.97 -25.19
C ALA A 234 -4.30 -0.40 -24.76
N ASP A 235 -4.29 0.53 -23.81
CA ASP A 235 -3.09 1.16 -23.25
C ASP A 235 -2.38 0.30 -22.18
N GLY A 236 -2.92 -0.89 -21.88
CA GLY A 236 -2.35 -1.83 -20.92
C GLY A 236 -2.71 -1.58 -19.46
N GLN A 237 -3.62 -0.64 -19.16
CA GLN A 237 -4.14 -0.47 -17.80
C GLN A 237 -5.09 -1.61 -17.44
N LEU A 238 -5.15 -1.94 -16.15
CA LEU A 238 -6.04 -2.98 -15.62
C LEU A 238 -7.26 -2.35 -14.94
N VAL A 239 -8.44 -2.76 -15.39
CA VAL A 239 -9.74 -2.32 -14.86
C VAL A 239 -10.37 -3.49 -14.10
N PRO A 240 -10.67 -3.34 -12.80
CA PRO A 240 -11.37 -4.37 -12.05
C PRO A 240 -12.83 -4.46 -12.52
N VAL A 241 -13.27 -5.66 -12.89
CA VAL A 241 -14.63 -5.90 -13.40
C VAL A 241 -15.27 -7.12 -12.75
N ALA A 242 -16.58 -7.06 -12.55
CA ALA A 242 -17.39 -8.24 -12.31
C ALA A 242 -17.89 -8.77 -13.65
N LEU A 243 -17.62 -10.05 -13.92
CA LEU A 243 -17.92 -10.73 -15.17
C LEU A 243 -19.01 -11.76 -14.96
N SER A 244 -19.97 -11.81 -15.87
CA SER A 244 -20.95 -12.90 -15.97
C SER A 244 -21.05 -13.39 -17.41
N CYS A 245 -20.93 -14.70 -17.62
CA CYS A 245 -21.03 -15.34 -18.92
C CYS A 245 -22.23 -16.29 -18.93
N ALA A 246 -23.08 -16.17 -19.95
CA ALA A 246 -24.24 -17.03 -20.15
C ALA A 246 -24.35 -17.49 -21.61
N PRO A 247 -24.64 -18.78 -21.86
CA PRO A 247 -24.87 -19.28 -23.21
C PRO A 247 -26.18 -18.71 -23.81
N LEU A 248 -26.16 -18.36 -25.09
CA LEU A 248 -27.36 -18.00 -25.85
C LEU A 248 -28.13 -19.27 -26.28
N PRO A 249 -29.40 -19.14 -26.75
CA PRO A 249 -30.17 -20.27 -27.28
C PRO A 249 -29.39 -21.04 -28.34
N SER A 250 -29.56 -22.37 -28.36
CA SER A 250 -28.69 -23.29 -29.08
C SER A 250 -28.56 -23.07 -30.58
N GLU A 251 -29.54 -22.42 -31.19
CA GLU A 251 -29.48 -22.07 -32.62
C GLU A 251 -28.40 -21.02 -32.93
N GLN A 252 -28.02 -20.20 -31.95
CA GLN A 252 -27.10 -19.08 -32.13
C GLN A 252 -25.61 -19.43 -31.94
N HIS A 253 -25.28 -20.59 -31.35
CA HIS A 253 -23.90 -21.07 -31.13
C HIS A 253 -22.96 -19.99 -30.57
N ALA A 254 -23.43 -19.26 -29.55
CA ALA A 254 -22.73 -18.11 -28.98
C ALA A 254 -23.01 -17.96 -27.48
N MET A 255 -22.22 -17.13 -26.81
CA MET A 255 -22.40 -16.74 -25.41
C MET A 255 -22.43 -15.22 -25.26
N VAL A 256 -23.19 -14.74 -24.29
CA VAL A 256 -23.17 -13.34 -23.87
C VAL A 256 -22.28 -13.20 -22.63
N ILE A 257 -21.39 -12.22 -22.66
CA ILE A 257 -20.54 -11.84 -21.54
C ILE A 257 -20.94 -10.42 -21.13
N THR A 258 -21.36 -10.25 -19.88
CA THR A 258 -21.62 -8.96 -19.27
C THR A 258 -20.50 -8.59 -18.31
N LEU A 259 -20.09 -7.32 -18.37
CA LEU A 259 -18.95 -6.75 -17.68
C LEU A 259 -19.41 -5.49 -16.94
N LEU A 260 -19.29 -5.50 -15.62
CA LEU A 260 -19.59 -4.36 -14.77
C LEU A 260 -18.30 -3.78 -14.20
N ASP A 261 -18.07 -2.49 -14.38
CA ASP A 261 -16.94 -1.77 -13.81
C ASP A 261 -17.05 -1.69 -12.28
N MET A 262 -16.04 -2.20 -11.58
CA MET A 262 -15.95 -2.19 -10.12
C MET A 262 -14.97 -1.14 -9.59
N SER A 263 -14.40 -0.29 -10.44
CA SER A 263 -13.38 0.70 -10.08
C SER A 263 -13.87 1.69 -9.03
N VAL A 264 -15.04 2.30 -9.28
CA VAL A 264 -15.66 3.27 -8.35
C VAL A 264 -16.00 2.60 -7.02
N VAL A 265 -16.56 1.40 -7.05
CA VAL A 265 -16.95 0.64 -5.85
C VAL A 265 -15.72 0.27 -5.02
N ARG A 266 -14.65 -0.22 -5.65
CA ARG A 266 -13.39 -0.54 -4.97
C ARG A 266 -12.71 0.69 -4.40
N SER A 267 -12.67 1.80 -5.15
CA SER A 267 -12.12 3.07 -4.65
C SER A 267 -12.89 3.58 -3.44
N LEU A 268 -14.23 3.56 -3.49
CA LEU A 268 -15.08 3.92 -2.35
C LEU A 268 -14.86 3.00 -1.15
N HIS A 269 -14.74 1.69 -1.38
CA HIS A 269 -14.48 0.72 -0.31
C HIS A 269 -13.12 0.98 0.36
N GLN A 270 -12.07 1.20 -0.44
CA GLN A 270 -10.74 1.54 0.07
C GLN A 270 -10.73 2.88 0.82
N GLN A 271 -11.45 3.88 0.31
CA GLN A 271 -11.63 5.17 1.01
C GLN A 271 -12.38 5.00 2.33
N LEU A 272 -13.43 4.18 2.38
CA LEU A 272 -14.17 3.88 3.60
C LEU A 272 -13.31 3.12 4.62
N GLU A 273 -12.51 2.16 4.17
CA GLU A 273 -11.56 1.45 5.03
C GLU A 273 -10.52 2.42 5.61
N GLN A 274 -9.96 3.33 4.80
CA GLN A 274 -9.05 4.36 5.28
C GLN A 274 -9.73 5.30 6.27
N GLN A 275 -10.91 5.83 5.94
CA GLN A 275 -11.69 6.70 6.84
C GLN A 275 -12.09 6.02 8.16
N ALA A 276 -12.25 4.70 8.17
CA ALA A 276 -12.56 3.95 9.38
C ALA A 276 -11.39 3.95 10.39
N VAL A 277 -10.14 4.11 9.93
CA VAL A 277 -8.93 3.97 10.77
C VAL A 277 -8.04 5.22 10.83
N THR A 278 -8.26 6.22 9.99
CA THR A 278 -7.52 7.50 10.01
C THR A 278 -8.38 8.68 10.45
N ASP A 279 -7.74 9.69 11.05
CA ASP A 279 -8.34 11.01 11.33
C ASP A 279 -8.37 11.83 10.03
N PRO A 280 -9.55 12.30 9.57
CA PRO A 280 -9.69 12.95 8.27
C PRO A 280 -8.99 14.31 8.19
N LEU A 281 -8.73 14.96 9.33
CA LEU A 281 -8.03 16.23 9.39
C LEU A 281 -6.51 16.01 9.25
N THR A 282 -5.92 15.22 10.14
CA THR A 282 -4.45 15.10 10.24
C THR A 282 -3.85 14.00 9.36
N GLY A 283 -4.68 13.07 8.87
CA GLY A 283 -4.24 11.86 8.18
C GLY A 283 -3.41 10.91 9.06
N LEU A 284 -3.42 11.11 10.39
CA LEU A 284 -2.88 10.17 11.37
C LEU A 284 -3.88 9.05 11.64
N LEU A 285 -3.49 8.01 12.38
CA LEU A 285 -4.47 7.03 12.85
C LEU A 285 -5.51 7.74 13.75
N ASN A 286 -6.77 7.39 13.59
CA ASN A 286 -7.80 7.75 14.56
C ASN A 286 -7.72 6.79 15.75
N ARG A 287 -8.53 7.07 16.79
CA ARG A 287 -8.60 6.21 17.99
C ARG A 287 -8.79 4.73 17.65
N ARG A 288 -9.67 4.37 16.72
CA ARG A 288 -9.94 2.97 16.36
C ARG A 288 -8.72 2.32 15.68
N GLY A 289 -8.14 3.00 14.70
CA GLY A 289 -6.94 2.52 13.98
C GLY A 289 -5.74 2.36 14.92
N PHE A 290 -5.57 3.29 15.86
CA PHE A 290 -4.50 3.22 16.85
C PHE A 290 -4.62 2.02 17.78
N TYR A 291 -5.82 1.76 18.33
CA TYR A 291 -6.05 0.59 19.18
C TYR A 291 -5.75 -0.72 18.45
N GLN A 292 -6.24 -0.87 17.21
CA GLN A 292 -5.98 -2.07 16.41
C GLN A 292 -4.49 -2.28 16.12
N ALA A 293 -3.78 -1.21 15.76
CA ALA A 293 -2.34 -1.28 15.48
C ALA A 293 -1.52 -1.53 16.75
N ALA A 294 -1.91 -0.93 17.88
CA ALA A 294 -1.25 -1.05 19.17
C ALA A 294 -1.41 -2.45 19.79
N GLU A 295 -2.61 -3.03 19.76
CA GLU A 295 -2.84 -4.40 20.23
C GLU A 295 -2.01 -5.41 19.44
N ALA A 296 -1.95 -5.25 18.11
CA ALA A 296 -1.10 -6.08 17.27
C ALA A 296 0.39 -5.90 17.59
N ALA A 297 0.84 -4.69 17.95
CA ALA A 297 2.21 -4.41 18.35
C ALA A 297 2.58 -5.04 19.71
N LEU A 298 1.71 -4.93 20.71
CA LEU A 298 1.90 -5.54 22.02
C LEU A 298 1.99 -7.08 21.92
N LEU A 299 1.09 -7.71 21.14
CA LEU A 299 1.10 -9.17 20.93
C LEU A 299 2.39 -9.68 20.26
N ARG A 300 2.97 -8.91 19.33
CA ARG A 300 4.22 -9.31 18.65
C ARG A 300 5.43 -9.35 19.60
N ASN A 301 5.44 -8.51 20.63
CA ASN A 301 6.61 -8.30 21.48
C ASN A 301 6.54 -8.99 22.84
N GLU A 302 5.54 -9.84 23.09
CA GLU A 302 5.43 -10.62 24.34
C GLU A 302 6.65 -11.53 24.61
N HIS A 303 7.48 -11.78 23.59
CA HIS A 303 8.70 -12.61 23.64
C HIS A 303 9.98 -11.85 23.23
N SER A 304 9.92 -10.52 23.08
CA SER A 304 11.05 -9.68 22.64
C SER A 304 11.69 -8.98 23.83
N GLU A 305 13.03 -8.91 23.88
CA GLU A 305 13.76 -8.10 24.89
C GLU A 305 13.64 -6.58 24.66
N LYS A 306 12.94 -6.14 23.60
CA LYS A 306 12.79 -4.73 23.26
C LYS A 306 11.69 -4.07 24.08
N VAL A 307 11.94 -2.84 24.50
CA VAL A 307 11.01 -2.05 25.32
C VAL A 307 10.00 -1.34 24.43
N GLN A 308 8.72 -1.43 24.78
CA GLN A 308 7.68 -0.62 24.16
C GLN A 308 7.37 0.58 25.05
N ALA A 309 7.14 1.74 24.43
CA ALA A 309 6.78 2.96 25.14
C ALA A 309 5.62 3.66 24.44
N LEU A 310 4.71 4.20 25.24
CA LEU A 310 3.59 5.00 24.78
C LEU A 310 3.76 6.45 25.26
N MET A 311 3.67 7.38 24.32
CA MET A 311 3.50 8.80 24.60
C MET A 311 2.05 9.22 24.46
N TYR A 312 1.54 9.92 25.46
CA TYR A 312 0.30 10.68 25.42
C TYR A 312 0.64 12.16 25.45
N MET A 313 0.17 12.91 24.45
CA MET A 313 0.54 14.30 24.21
C MET A 313 -0.73 15.14 24.15
N ASP A 314 -0.71 16.29 24.81
CA ASP A 314 -1.82 17.25 24.79
C ASP A 314 -1.28 18.66 24.56
N LEU A 315 -1.95 19.39 23.64
CA LEU A 315 -1.52 20.73 23.24
C LEU A 315 -1.94 21.78 24.28
N ASP A 316 -0.94 22.38 24.92
CA ASP A 316 -1.17 23.38 25.95
C ASP A 316 -1.74 24.67 25.34
N GLY A 317 -2.96 25.01 25.76
CA GLY A 317 -3.60 26.28 25.39
C GLY A 317 -4.32 26.27 24.05
N PHE A 318 -4.48 25.12 23.40
CA PHE A 318 -5.19 24.99 22.11
C PHE A 318 -6.60 25.60 22.14
N LYS A 319 -7.36 25.41 23.23
CA LYS A 319 -8.68 26.02 23.39
C LYS A 319 -8.67 27.55 23.26
N ARG A 320 -7.65 28.23 23.81
CA ARG A 320 -7.54 29.69 23.72
C ARG A 320 -7.34 30.15 22.28
N ILE A 321 -6.67 29.34 21.47
CA ILE A 321 -6.43 29.63 20.06
C ILE A 321 -7.75 29.53 19.30
N ASN A 322 -8.51 28.46 19.49
CA ASN A 322 -9.87 28.34 18.93
C ASN A 322 -10.78 29.50 19.36
N ASP A 323 -10.74 29.87 20.63
CA ASP A 323 -11.57 30.95 21.18
C ASP A 323 -11.17 32.34 20.64
N SER A 324 -9.91 32.53 20.20
CA SER A 324 -9.37 33.84 19.77
C SER A 324 -9.28 34.00 18.25
N LEU A 325 -8.93 32.94 17.52
CA LEU A 325 -8.68 32.96 16.07
C LEU A 325 -9.70 32.14 15.27
N GLY A 326 -10.59 31.40 15.95
CA GLY A 326 -11.61 30.57 15.31
C GLY A 326 -11.15 29.14 15.03
N HIS A 327 -12.10 28.30 14.60
CA HIS A 327 -11.87 26.88 14.39
C HIS A 327 -10.99 26.56 13.17
N GLU A 328 -11.04 27.37 12.11
CA GLU A 328 -10.18 27.16 10.93
C GLU A 328 -8.69 27.30 11.28
N ALA A 329 -8.33 28.31 12.08
CA ALA A 329 -6.98 28.49 12.61
C ALA A 329 -6.55 27.31 13.52
N GLY A 330 -7.48 26.78 14.31
CA GLY A 330 -7.24 25.57 15.12
C GLY A 330 -6.96 24.34 14.27
N ASP A 331 -7.72 24.15 13.19
CA ASP A 331 -7.55 23.04 12.26
C ASP A 331 -6.20 23.13 11.51
N GLU A 332 -5.76 24.33 11.13
CA GLU A 332 -4.43 24.57 10.55
C GLU A 332 -3.32 24.18 11.54
N ILE A 333 -3.46 24.55 12.81
CA ILE A 333 -2.50 24.17 13.87
C ILE A 333 -2.46 22.65 14.04
N LEU A 334 -3.60 21.97 14.03
CA LEU A 334 -3.64 20.52 14.18
C LEU A 334 -2.97 19.81 13.00
N HIS A 335 -3.12 20.32 11.77
CA HIS A 335 -2.37 19.83 10.61
C HIS A 335 -0.87 20.04 10.78
N TRP A 336 -0.47 21.24 11.22
CA TRP A 336 0.95 21.56 11.44
C TRP A 336 1.56 20.66 12.52
N VAL A 337 0.90 20.48 13.67
CA VAL A 337 1.32 19.57 14.74
C VAL A 337 1.47 18.15 14.20
N ALA A 338 0.51 17.65 13.44
CA ALA A 338 0.58 16.32 12.86
C ALA A 338 1.78 16.16 11.89
N SER A 339 2.10 17.19 11.10
CA SER A 339 3.28 17.20 10.24
C SER A 339 4.57 17.18 11.06
N GLN A 340 4.66 17.99 12.12
CA GLN A 340 5.84 18.01 13.00
C GLN A 340 6.03 16.68 13.72
N LEU A 341 4.95 16.04 14.17
CA LEU A 341 5.02 14.70 14.77
C LEU A 341 5.48 13.65 13.75
N LYS A 342 5.01 13.69 12.50
CA LYS A 342 5.47 12.79 11.43
C LYS A 342 6.97 12.98 11.13
N GLU A 343 7.46 14.20 11.05
CA GLU A 343 8.89 14.49 10.89
C GLU A 343 9.71 14.07 12.11
N CYS A 344 9.16 14.22 13.31
CA CYS A 344 9.84 13.88 14.56
C CYS A 344 9.89 12.37 14.83
N LEU A 345 8.83 11.64 14.53
CA LEU A 345 8.61 10.29 15.05
C LEU A 345 8.20 9.27 13.99
N GLY A 346 7.91 9.68 12.75
CA GLY A 346 7.21 8.85 11.77
C GLY A 346 7.90 7.53 11.37
N SER A 347 9.24 7.44 11.46
CA SER A 347 9.97 6.19 11.25
C SER A 347 10.07 5.30 12.48
N GLU A 348 9.82 5.85 13.67
CA GLU A 348 10.12 5.24 14.97
C GLU A 348 8.86 4.81 15.73
N ALA A 349 7.72 5.46 15.46
CA ALA A 349 6.49 5.28 16.22
C ALA A 349 5.23 5.29 15.34
N LEU A 350 4.22 4.56 15.79
CA LEU A 350 2.85 4.65 15.29
C LEU A 350 2.19 5.90 15.88
N LEU A 351 1.72 6.80 15.02
CA LEU A 351 1.15 8.09 15.41
C LEU A 351 -0.37 8.11 15.25
N ALA A 352 -1.05 8.68 16.24
CA ALA A 352 -2.49 8.84 16.22
C ALA A 352 -2.94 10.15 16.84
N ARG A 353 -4.15 10.57 16.43
CA ARG A 353 -4.91 11.62 17.08
C ARG A 353 -6.11 10.98 17.77
N MET A 354 -6.18 11.13 19.09
CA MET A 354 -7.20 10.49 19.93
C MET A 354 -8.53 11.27 19.88
N GLY A 355 -8.42 12.58 19.69
CA GLY A 355 -9.53 13.52 19.54
C GLY A 355 -9.15 14.91 20.07
N GLY A 356 -9.78 15.96 19.57
CA GLY A 356 -9.48 17.34 20.02
C GLY A 356 -8.01 17.70 19.80
N ASP A 357 -7.32 18.05 20.87
CA ASP A 357 -5.91 18.41 20.99
C ASP A 357 -5.00 17.27 21.48
N GLU A 358 -5.51 16.03 21.55
CA GLU A 358 -4.78 14.89 22.08
C GLU A 358 -4.17 14.02 20.97
N PHE A 359 -2.87 13.77 21.09
CA PHE A 359 -2.08 12.94 20.18
C PHE A 359 -1.38 11.83 20.95
N THR A 360 -1.14 10.69 20.29
CA THR A 360 -0.42 9.56 20.88
C THR A 360 0.64 9.03 19.93
N ALA A 361 1.73 8.50 20.50
CA ALA A 361 2.78 7.83 19.76
C ALA A 361 3.16 6.52 20.46
N LEU A 362 3.16 5.40 19.74
CA LEU A 362 3.58 4.09 20.25
C LEU A 362 4.87 3.64 19.58
N PHE A 363 5.92 3.42 20.38
CA PHE A 363 7.21 2.90 19.95
C PHE A 363 7.22 1.38 20.09
N ASP A 364 7.45 0.66 18.98
CA ASP A 364 7.31 -0.81 18.88
C ASP A 364 8.64 -1.58 19.09
N GLY A 365 9.63 -0.96 19.74
CA GLY A 365 10.89 -1.63 20.06
C GLY A 365 12.07 -0.71 20.28
N LEU A 366 12.02 0.08 21.36
CA LEU A 366 13.14 0.87 21.83
C LEU A 366 14.22 -0.05 22.44
N PRO A 367 15.51 0.25 22.23
CA PRO A 367 16.60 -0.47 22.92
C PRO A 367 16.57 -0.29 24.44
N TYR A 368 16.11 0.86 24.91
CA TYR A 368 15.98 1.22 26.32
C TYR A 368 14.90 2.31 26.50
N PRO A 369 14.22 2.38 27.67
CA PRO A 369 13.07 3.27 27.87
C PRO A 369 13.41 4.75 27.85
N GLU A 370 14.61 5.15 28.28
CA GLU A 370 15.04 6.55 28.33
C GLU A 370 15.06 7.23 26.95
N LEU A 371 15.16 6.44 25.87
CA LEU A 371 15.12 6.95 24.50
C LEU A 371 13.80 7.63 24.17
N ALA A 372 12.68 7.19 24.77
CA ALA A 372 11.41 7.89 24.67
C ALA A 372 11.51 9.32 25.23
N GLY A 373 12.27 9.54 26.30
CA GLY A 373 12.50 10.88 26.84
C GLY A 373 13.14 11.82 25.81
N ARG A 374 14.15 11.33 25.08
CA ARG A 374 14.81 12.10 24.00
C ARG A 374 13.85 12.47 22.86
N PHE A 375 13.01 11.52 22.46
CA PHE A 375 11.98 11.80 21.45
C PHE A 375 10.97 12.83 21.95
N ALA A 376 10.60 12.79 23.23
CA ALA A 376 9.71 13.77 23.84
C ALA A 376 10.34 15.16 23.89
N GLU A 377 11.63 15.29 24.22
CA GLU A 377 12.34 16.59 24.17
C GLU A 377 12.37 17.18 22.75
N ARG A 378 12.68 16.35 21.74
CA ARG A 378 12.65 16.80 20.35
C ARG A 378 11.25 17.29 19.92
N VAL A 379 10.18 16.63 20.38
CA VAL A 379 8.80 17.08 20.12
C VAL A 379 8.52 18.40 20.84
N LEU A 380 8.92 18.54 22.10
CA LEU A 380 8.77 19.76 22.89
C LEU A 380 9.48 20.95 22.23
N GLU A 381 10.74 20.80 21.87
CA GLU A 381 11.52 21.83 21.18
C GLU A 381 10.88 22.23 19.87
N ARG A 382 10.41 21.25 19.09
CA ARG A 382 9.91 21.51 17.75
C ARG A 382 8.54 22.17 17.74
N LEU A 383 7.66 21.79 18.67
CA LEU A 383 6.34 22.40 18.82
C LEU A 383 6.39 23.77 19.52
N SER A 384 7.44 24.07 20.28
CA SER A 384 7.62 25.38 20.94
C SER A 384 7.98 26.51 19.97
N ILE A 385 8.38 26.19 18.72
CA ILE A 385 8.69 27.19 17.69
C ILE A 385 7.41 27.93 17.29
N SER A 386 7.49 29.25 17.20
CA SER A 386 6.34 30.06 16.78
C SER A 386 5.96 29.75 15.33
N HIS A 387 4.67 29.53 15.11
CA HIS A 387 4.08 29.25 13.81
C HIS A 387 3.15 30.42 13.41
N GLN A 388 3.25 30.87 12.15
CA GLN A 388 2.34 31.89 11.64
C GLN A 388 1.03 31.25 11.16
N VAL A 389 -0.09 31.74 11.71
CA VAL A 389 -1.45 31.43 11.27
C VAL A 389 -2.14 32.75 10.96
N ASP A 390 -2.61 32.93 9.72
CA ASP A 390 -3.20 34.20 9.24
C ASP A 390 -2.37 35.47 9.54
N GLY A 391 -1.03 35.34 9.54
CA GLY A 391 -0.11 36.44 9.81
C GLY A 391 0.09 36.78 11.30
N VAL A 392 -0.47 35.99 12.22
CA VAL A 392 -0.24 36.07 13.67
C VAL A 392 0.73 34.97 14.11
N ASP A 393 1.77 35.37 14.84
CA ASP A 393 2.71 34.43 15.45
C ASP A 393 2.06 33.73 16.66
N VAL A 394 1.81 32.44 16.54
CA VAL A 394 1.27 31.58 17.60
C VAL A 394 2.38 30.68 18.13
N SER A 395 2.54 30.62 19.45
CA SER A 395 3.41 29.65 20.12
C SER A 395 2.55 28.65 20.89
N LEU A 396 2.81 27.37 20.67
CA LEU A 396 2.06 26.27 21.23
C LEU A 396 2.95 25.47 22.19
N GLY A 397 2.44 25.12 23.37
CA GLY A 397 3.10 24.17 24.24
C GLY A 397 2.56 22.75 24.03
N VAL A 398 3.30 21.75 24.48
CA VAL A 398 2.78 20.38 24.59
C VAL A 398 3.16 19.82 25.95
N SER A 399 2.22 19.12 26.59
CA SER A 399 2.49 18.33 27.79
C SER A 399 2.49 16.86 27.43
N ILE A 400 3.54 16.13 27.81
CA ILE A 400 3.77 14.75 27.37
C ILE A 400 3.86 13.81 28.58
N GLY A 401 3.13 12.70 28.51
CA GLY A 401 3.20 11.60 29.47
C GLY A 401 3.72 10.35 28.80
N ILE A 402 4.67 9.67 29.43
CA ILE A 402 5.32 8.47 28.90
C ILE A 402 5.05 7.30 29.83
N ALA A 403 4.59 6.18 29.27
CA ALA A 403 4.48 4.91 29.98
C ALA A 403 5.21 3.81 29.21
N THR A 404 5.86 2.90 29.92
CA THR A 404 6.63 1.79 29.35
C THR A 404 5.91 0.46 29.58
N TYR A 405 5.97 -0.43 28.60
CA TYR A 405 5.50 -1.80 28.73
C TYR A 405 6.71 -2.74 28.89
N PRO A 406 6.65 -3.72 29.81
CA PRO A 406 5.50 -4.13 30.62
C PRO A 406 5.32 -3.41 31.97
N ASP A 407 6.26 -2.53 32.36
CA ASP A 407 6.33 -1.96 33.72
C ASP A 407 5.07 -1.19 34.15
N CYS A 408 4.41 -0.49 33.23
CA CYS A 408 3.26 0.37 33.49
C CYS A 408 1.90 -0.31 33.22
N GLY A 409 1.87 -1.64 32.99
CA GLY A 409 0.64 -2.41 32.86
C GLY A 409 0.70 -3.50 31.79
N GLY A 410 -0.02 -4.61 32.01
CA GLY A 410 -0.06 -5.76 31.10
C GLY A 410 -1.02 -5.63 29.91
N THR A 411 -1.78 -4.53 29.81
CA THR A 411 -2.75 -4.28 28.72
C THR A 411 -2.56 -2.89 28.13
N PHE A 412 -2.94 -2.73 26.86
CA PHE A 412 -2.87 -1.44 26.18
C PHE A 412 -3.67 -0.34 26.91
N GLU A 413 -4.85 -0.67 27.43
CA GLU A 413 -5.65 0.29 28.21
C GLU A 413 -4.95 0.74 29.50
N GLY A 414 -4.26 -0.19 30.17
CA GLY A 414 -3.44 0.13 31.35
C GLY A 414 -2.31 1.10 30.99
N LEU A 415 -1.61 0.82 29.89
CA LEU A 415 -0.53 1.65 29.37
C LEU A 415 -1.02 3.06 28.99
N LEU A 416 -2.17 3.16 28.31
CA LEU A 416 -2.80 4.44 27.93
C LEU A 416 -3.14 5.28 29.17
N ARG A 417 -3.73 4.64 30.19
CA ARG A 417 -4.10 5.31 31.44
C ARG A 417 -2.88 5.80 32.24
N ALA A 418 -1.81 5.01 32.25
CA ALA A 418 -0.55 5.41 32.87
C ALA A 418 0.08 6.61 32.17
N ALA A 419 0.11 6.61 30.83
CA ALA A 419 0.63 7.71 30.04
C ALA A 419 -0.22 8.99 30.21
N ASP A 420 -1.55 8.89 30.20
CA ASP A 420 -2.46 10.00 30.48
C ASP A 420 -2.23 10.59 31.89
N THR A 421 -2.09 9.74 32.90
CA THR A 421 -1.79 10.18 34.28
C THR A 421 -0.46 10.94 34.35
N ALA A 422 0.57 10.47 33.65
CA ALA A 422 1.87 11.12 33.58
C ALA A 422 1.81 12.47 32.84
N MET A 423 1.03 12.56 31.75
CA MET A 423 0.79 13.78 30.98
C MET A 423 0.06 14.82 31.84
N TYR A 424 -0.96 14.41 32.59
CA TYR A 424 -1.67 15.29 33.51
C TYR A 424 -0.74 15.79 34.63
N ALA A 425 0.16 14.94 35.14
CA ALA A 425 1.19 15.35 36.09
C ALA A 425 2.21 16.34 35.49
N ALA A 426 2.48 16.27 34.18
CA ALA A 426 3.30 17.24 33.46
C ALA A 426 2.59 18.61 33.32
N LYS A 427 1.28 18.62 33.04
CA LYS A 427 0.47 19.83 33.00
C LYS A 427 0.47 20.58 34.33
N HIS A 428 0.32 19.87 35.45
CA HIS A 428 0.33 20.48 36.79
C HIS A 428 1.72 20.94 37.24
N ALA A 429 2.77 20.30 36.74
CA ALA A 429 4.16 20.66 37.06
C ALA A 429 4.69 21.88 36.28
N GLY A 430 3.84 22.58 35.52
CA GLY A 430 4.21 23.80 34.80
C GLY A 430 3.99 23.79 33.28
N ARG A 431 3.43 22.70 32.71
CA ARG A 431 3.24 22.51 31.25
C ARG A 431 4.56 22.46 30.48
N GLN A 432 4.50 22.29 29.15
CA GLN A 432 5.68 22.32 28.27
C GLN A 432 6.83 21.40 28.72
N GLN A 433 6.46 20.21 29.17
CA GLN A 433 7.44 19.23 29.66
C GLN A 433 6.91 17.81 29.45
N TYR A 434 7.82 16.85 29.55
CA TYR A 434 7.47 15.44 29.57
C TYR A 434 7.64 14.87 30.98
N ARG A 435 6.87 13.83 31.29
CA ARG A 435 7.07 13.00 32.48
C ARG A 435 6.85 11.54 32.16
N PHE A 436 7.72 10.69 32.70
CA PHE A 436 7.44 9.27 32.81
C PHE A 436 6.44 9.01 33.94
N TYR A 437 5.61 7.98 33.79
CA TYR A 437 4.74 7.48 34.85
C TYR A 437 5.56 7.01 36.07
N ASP A 438 6.66 6.30 35.80
CA ASP A 438 7.66 5.94 36.80
C ASP A 438 8.63 7.12 37.06
N GLN A 439 8.70 7.55 38.33
CA GLN A 439 9.53 8.67 38.74
C GLN A 439 11.03 8.38 38.70
N GLU A 440 11.46 7.13 38.91
CA GLU A 440 12.88 6.76 38.80
C GLU A 440 13.34 6.83 37.33
N LEU A 441 12.51 6.34 36.41
CA LEU A 441 12.74 6.47 34.96
C LEU A 441 12.86 7.94 34.53
N ASN A 442 12.06 8.83 35.13
CA ASN A 442 12.13 10.26 34.82
C ASN A 442 13.49 10.87 35.20
N GLY A 443 14.04 10.47 36.35
CA GLY A 443 15.38 10.88 36.80
C GLY A 443 16.50 10.31 35.92
N ARG A 444 16.40 9.02 35.55
CA ARG A 444 17.37 8.36 34.66
C ARG A 444 17.39 8.97 33.27
N ALA A 445 16.23 9.23 32.67
CA ALA A 445 16.12 9.84 31.35
C ALA A 445 16.76 11.23 31.32
N ARG A 446 16.46 12.08 32.31
CA ARG A 446 17.09 13.41 32.43
C ARG A 446 18.60 13.33 32.62
N SER A 447 19.07 12.43 33.47
CA SER A 447 20.51 12.24 33.71
C SER A 447 21.24 11.81 32.45
N ARG A 448 20.62 10.92 31.65
CA ARG A 448 21.18 10.48 30.36
C ARG A 448 21.28 11.63 29.35
N LEU A 449 20.25 12.46 29.24
CA LEU A 449 20.24 13.63 28.36
C LEU A 449 21.31 14.65 28.76
N MET A 450 21.46 14.93 30.06
CA MET A 450 22.54 15.78 30.57
C MET A 450 23.92 15.21 30.25
N LEU A 451 24.11 13.89 30.35
CA LEU A 451 25.37 13.23 29.98
C LEU A 451 25.62 13.30 28.47
N GLU A 452 24.61 13.13 27.62
CA GLU A 452 24.74 13.25 26.16
C GLU A 452 25.19 14.67 25.74
N ASP A 453 24.59 15.71 26.32
CA ASP A 453 25.00 17.10 26.07
C ASP A 453 26.40 17.40 26.65
N GLY A 454 26.66 16.91 27.87
CA GLY A 454 27.95 17.04 28.53
C GLY A 454 29.09 16.41 27.74
N VAL A 455 28.90 15.23 27.14
CA VAL A 455 29.91 14.55 26.32
C VAL A 455 30.29 15.40 25.11
N ARG A 456 29.32 16.05 24.45
CA ARG A 456 29.60 16.91 23.29
C ARG A 456 30.43 18.12 23.70
N SER A 457 30.05 18.78 24.78
CA SER A 457 30.78 19.92 25.34
C SER A 457 32.19 19.54 25.78
N ALA A 458 32.36 18.38 26.41
CA ALA A 458 33.65 17.87 26.90
C ALA A 458 34.66 17.64 25.77
N ILE A 459 34.22 17.22 24.58
CA ILE A 459 35.10 17.09 23.40
C ILE A 459 35.62 18.46 22.96
N GLU A 460 34.77 19.49 22.97
CA GLU A 460 35.14 20.84 22.58
C GLU A 460 36.06 21.52 23.62
N GLN A 461 35.79 21.29 24.91
CA GLN A 461 36.54 21.88 26.03
C GLN A 461 37.79 21.09 26.41
N LYS A 462 38.00 19.88 25.85
CA LYS A 462 39.11 18.96 26.15
C LYS A 462 39.12 18.49 27.62
N ASP A 463 37.96 18.17 28.16
CA ASP A 463 37.79 17.69 29.55
C ASP A 463 38.11 16.18 29.72
N PHE A 464 38.51 15.51 28.64
CA PHE A 464 38.95 14.13 28.67
C PHE A 464 40.44 14.03 29.04
N SER A 465 40.78 12.97 29.77
CA SER A 465 42.15 12.63 30.13
C SER A 465 42.39 11.13 29.96
N LEU A 466 43.66 10.73 29.85
CA LEU A 466 44.07 9.33 29.83
C LEU A 466 44.74 8.98 31.17
N VAL A 467 44.32 7.86 31.75
CA VAL A 467 45.00 7.20 32.86
C VAL A 467 45.55 5.86 32.37
N PHE A 468 46.55 5.33 33.05
CA PHE A 468 47.32 4.19 32.58
C PHE A 468 47.29 3.07 33.61
N GLN A 469 47.01 1.85 33.18
CA GLN A 469 47.03 0.69 34.06
C GLN A 469 48.16 -0.28 33.65
N PRO A 470 49.07 -0.65 34.57
CA PRO A 470 50.23 -1.48 34.24
C PRO A 470 49.82 -2.94 34.01
N GLN A 471 50.52 -3.58 33.06
CA GLN A 471 50.44 -5.00 32.75
C GLN A 471 51.79 -5.65 33.08
N VAL A 472 51.80 -6.64 33.97
CA VAL A 472 53.05 -7.26 34.47
C VAL A 472 53.08 -8.76 34.22
N ALA A 473 54.27 -9.29 33.97
CA ALA A 473 54.48 -10.71 33.75
C ALA A 473 54.35 -11.49 35.06
N PHE A 474 53.64 -12.62 35.03
CA PHE A 474 53.62 -13.56 36.17
C PHE A 474 55.00 -14.14 36.47
N ALA A 475 55.82 -14.30 35.43
CA ALA A 475 57.22 -14.69 35.51
C ALA A 475 58.09 -13.44 35.80
N GLY A 476 58.71 -13.40 36.98
CA GLY A 476 59.69 -12.36 37.34
C GLY A 476 59.13 -10.95 37.60
N GLY A 477 57.84 -10.71 37.38
CA GLY A 477 57.20 -9.42 37.67
C GLY A 477 57.54 -8.31 36.67
N GLN A 478 58.15 -8.63 35.52
CA GLN A 478 58.57 -7.62 34.56
C GLN A 478 57.38 -6.86 33.97
N LEU A 479 57.50 -5.54 33.88
CA LEU A 479 56.52 -4.67 33.23
C LEU A 479 56.51 -4.93 31.71
N ARG A 480 55.33 -5.27 31.16
CA ARG A 480 55.08 -5.39 29.71
C ARG A 480 54.80 -4.02 29.10
N GLY A 481 53.96 -3.24 29.78
CA GLY A 481 53.27 -2.14 29.17
C GLY A 481 52.18 -1.57 30.06
N PHE A 482 51.44 -0.62 29.48
CA PHE A 482 50.27 -0.03 30.11
C PHE A 482 49.08 -0.07 29.15
N GLU A 483 47.88 -0.18 29.69
CA GLU A 483 46.65 0.13 28.97
C GLU A 483 46.26 1.59 29.21
N ALA A 484 45.98 2.34 28.15
CA ALA A 484 45.48 3.69 28.21
C ALA A 484 43.95 3.71 28.31
N LEU A 485 43.44 4.21 29.43
CA LEU A 485 42.03 4.23 29.77
C LEU A 485 41.50 5.66 29.75
N LEU A 486 40.43 5.89 29.00
CA LEU A 486 39.77 7.19 28.90
C LEU A 486 39.06 7.54 30.22
N ARG A 487 39.22 8.78 30.68
CA ARG A 487 38.56 9.35 31.85
C ARG A 487 37.95 10.69 31.51
N TRP A 488 36.80 10.97 32.13
CA TRP A 488 36.10 12.22 31.95
C TRP A 488 35.91 12.90 33.31
N GLN A 489 36.47 14.09 33.45
CA GLN A 489 36.27 14.95 34.61
C GLN A 489 35.24 16.01 34.25
N HIS A 490 33.98 15.77 34.61
CA HIS A 490 32.90 16.72 34.33
C HIS A 490 32.99 17.91 35.32
N PRO A 491 32.94 19.17 34.85
CA PRO A 491 33.11 20.35 35.71
C PRO A 491 32.21 20.40 36.96
N SER A 492 30.96 19.94 36.83
CA SER A 492 29.97 19.96 37.92
C SER A 492 29.82 18.64 38.70
N VAL A 493 30.21 17.50 38.12
CA VAL A 493 29.90 16.15 38.66
C VAL A 493 31.18 15.43 39.12
N GLY A 494 32.36 15.88 38.68
CA GLY A 494 33.64 15.24 38.97
C GLY A 494 33.90 14.05 38.04
N ASP A 495 34.51 13.00 38.57
CA ASP A 495 34.89 11.81 37.81
C ASP A 495 33.65 11.04 37.34
N VAL A 496 33.44 10.98 36.01
CA VAL A 496 32.33 10.23 35.41
C VAL A 496 32.83 8.82 35.03
N PRO A 497 32.20 7.75 35.55
CA PRO A 497 32.58 6.39 35.21
C PRO A 497 32.54 6.10 33.69
N PRO A 498 33.56 5.42 33.12
CA PRO A 498 33.60 5.05 31.70
C PRO A 498 32.37 4.32 31.18
N GLY A 499 31.79 3.44 32.01
CA GLY A 499 30.57 2.70 31.66
C GLY A 499 29.33 3.57 31.45
N LEU A 500 29.34 4.84 31.86
CA LEU A 500 28.24 5.77 31.63
C LEU A 500 28.40 6.60 30.35
N PHE A 501 29.64 6.97 29.97
CA PHE A 501 29.86 7.89 28.85
C PHE A 501 30.43 7.25 27.59
N ILE A 502 31.16 6.13 27.68
CA ILE A 502 31.67 5.42 26.50
C ILE A 502 30.53 4.89 25.62
N PRO A 503 29.49 4.23 26.16
CA PRO A 503 28.35 3.80 25.34
C PRO A 503 27.67 4.98 24.64
N LEU A 504 27.54 6.12 25.31
CA LEU A 504 26.97 7.34 24.72
C LEU A 504 27.84 7.88 23.57
N LEU A 505 29.17 7.90 23.74
CA LEU A 505 30.12 8.29 22.68
C LEU A 505 30.00 7.38 21.44
N GLU A 506 29.76 6.08 21.64
CA GLU A 506 29.60 5.12 20.55
C GLU A 506 28.25 5.26 19.84
N GLU A 507 27.14 5.31 20.60
CA GLU A 507 25.77 5.46 20.08
C GLU A 507 25.62 6.76 19.27
N THR A 508 26.21 7.85 19.75
CA THR A 508 26.19 9.17 19.08
C THR A 508 27.26 9.31 18.01
N ARG A 509 28.12 8.29 17.82
CA ARG A 509 29.31 8.31 16.93
C ARG A 509 30.27 9.47 17.22
N LEU A 510 30.21 10.06 18.42
CA LEU A 510 31.15 11.09 18.85
C LEU A 510 32.52 10.50 19.20
N ILE A 511 32.62 9.19 19.47
CA ILE A 511 33.88 8.50 19.74
C ILE A 511 34.90 8.69 18.60
N SER A 512 34.45 8.82 17.35
CA SER A 512 35.34 9.03 16.21
C SER A 512 35.96 10.42 16.19
N ARG A 513 35.28 11.44 16.73
CA ARG A 513 35.85 12.79 16.89
C ARG A 513 36.94 12.81 17.94
N LEU A 514 36.83 11.94 18.96
CA LEU A 514 37.80 11.82 20.03
C LEU A 514 38.96 10.87 19.69
N ALA A 515 38.75 9.95 18.73
CA ALA A 515 39.72 8.93 18.32
C ALA A 515 41.12 9.48 18.05
N SER A 516 41.23 10.48 17.17
CA SER A 516 42.51 11.08 16.80
C SER A 516 43.23 11.69 18.01
N TRP A 517 42.50 12.31 18.93
CA TRP A 517 43.06 12.84 20.16
C TRP A 517 43.57 11.74 21.08
N ILE A 518 42.83 10.62 21.23
CA ILE A 518 43.26 9.47 22.04
C ILE A 518 44.57 8.89 21.48
N TYR A 519 44.65 8.70 20.16
CA TYR A 519 45.85 8.16 19.51
C TYR A 519 47.05 9.09 19.70
N ASP A 520 46.87 10.38 19.46
CA ASP A 520 47.93 11.38 19.61
C ASP A 520 48.43 11.47 21.07
N GLN A 521 47.53 11.55 22.05
CA GLN A 521 47.91 11.61 23.46
C GLN A 521 48.58 10.32 23.95
N GLY A 522 48.07 9.16 23.54
CA GLY A 522 48.71 7.87 23.84
C GLY A 522 50.11 7.78 23.26
N ALA A 523 50.28 8.14 21.98
CA ALA A 523 51.58 8.11 21.31
C ALA A 523 52.57 9.13 21.90
N ALA A 524 52.11 10.33 22.21
CA ALA A 524 52.90 11.35 22.91
C ALA A 524 53.38 10.85 24.26
N GLN A 525 52.51 10.20 25.04
CA GLN A 525 52.87 9.63 26.34
C GLN A 525 53.89 8.48 26.18
N ARG A 526 53.68 7.59 25.21
CA ARG A 526 54.63 6.50 24.93
C ARG A 526 56.02 7.02 24.55
N LYS A 527 56.08 8.12 23.79
CA LYS A 527 57.32 8.80 23.43
C LYS A 527 58.00 9.40 24.66
N ALA A 528 57.25 10.05 25.56
CA ALA A 528 57.78 10.60 26.80
C ALA A 528 58.43 9.51 27.69
N TRP A 529 57.87 8.31 27.67
CA TRP A 529 58.36 7.15 28.43
C TRP A 529 59.62 6.47 27.89
N ARG A 530 60.15 6.89 26.74
CA ARG A 530 61.39 6.31 26.17
C ARG A 530 62.61 6.38 27.08
N ALA A 531 62.69 7.41 27.93
CA ALA A 531 63.85 7.60 28.80
C ALA A 531 63.77 6.77 30.09
N GLY A 532 62.57 6.41 30.54
CA GLY A 532 62.35 5.72 31.82
C GLY A 532 62.04 4.22 31.68
N PHE A 533 61.55 3.79 30.52
CA PHE A 533 61.12 2.42 30.28
C PHE A 533 61.85 1.78 29.09
N ALA A 534 61.78 0.45 29.03
CA ALA A 534 62.37 -0.31 27.94
C ALA A 534 61.78 0.09 26.57
N ASP A 535 62.60 -0.03 25.53
CA ASP A 535 62.20 0.36 24.17
C ASP A 535 61.06 -0.52 23.63
N ASP A 536 60.89 -1.74 24.13
CA ASP A 536 59.81 -2.67 23.77
C ASP A 536 58.54 -2.54 24.62
N LEU A 537 58.46 -1.57 25.54
CA LEU A 537 57.25 -1.28 26.31
C LEU A 537 56.06 -1.05 25.37
N VAL A 538 54.96 -1.75 25.62
CA VAL A 538 53.73 -1.69 24.84
C VAL A 538 52.73 -0.72 25.48
N LEU A 539 52.02 0.06 24.65
CA LEU A 539 50.88 0.84 25.08
C LEU A 539 49.61 0.32 24.39
N GLY A 540 48.69 -0.22 25.18
CA GLY A 540 47.35 -0.64 24.74
C GLY A 540 46.40 0.55 24.62
N ILE A 541 45.64 0.61 23.53
CA ILE A 541 44.58 1.60 23.30
C ILE A 541 43.32 0.88 22.82
N SER A 542 42.24 1.00 23.58
CA SER A 542 40.95 0.38 23.25
C SER A 542 40.25 1.11 22.11
N LEU A 543 39.69 0.34 21.17
CA LEU A 543 38.89 0.84 20.05
C LEU A 543 37.45 0.37 20.15
N SER A 544 36.53 1.30 19.92
CA SER A 544 35.13 0.96 19.67
C SER A 544 34.98 0.21 18.35
N ARG A 545 33.86 -0.51 18.21
CA ARG A 545 33.43 -1.13 16.95
C ARG A 545 33.44 -0.14 15.79
N VAL A 546 32.97 1.08 16.03
CA VAL A 546 32.82 2.12 15.02
C VAL A 546 34.19 2.56 14.51
N GLN A 547 35.16 2.78 15.40
CA GLN A 547 36.54 3.13 15.04
C GLN A 547 37.23 1.99 14.29
N PHE A 548 37.10 0.75 14.77
CA PHE A 548 37.74 -0.41 14.14
C PHE A 548 37.28 -0.62 12.70
N ALA A 549 36.00 -0.38 12.42
CA ALA A 549 35.42 -0.49 11.09
C ALA A 549 35.78 0.67 10.13
N MET A 550 36.47 1.72 10.60
CA MET A 550 36.80 2.86 9.75
C MET A 550 37.87 2.50 8.71
N PRO A 551 37.67 2.84 7.42
CA PRO A 551 38.63 2.53 6.36
C PRO A 551 40.01 3.19 6.55
N ASN A 552 40.02 4.39 7.15
CA ASN A 552 41.19 5.25 7.34
C ASN A 552 41.92 5.06 8.69
N LEU A 553 41.48 4.12 9.54
CA LEU A 553 42.10 3.86 10.85
C LEU A 553 43.62 3.61 10.74
N VAL A 554 44.02 2.81 9.76
CA VAL A 554 45.44 2.46 9.54
C VAL A 554 46.25 3.70 9.18
N ASP A 555 45.67 4.59 8.36
CA ASP A 555 46.32 5.83 7.94
C ASP A 555 46.47 6.81 9.12
N GLU A 556 45.45 6.92 9.97
CA GLU A 556 45.50 7.74 11.19
C GLU A 556 46.57 7.25 12.18
N LEU A 557 46.61 5.94 12.45
CA LEU A 557 47.63 5.35 13.32
C LEU A 557 49.03 5.51 12.71
N GLN A 558 49.18 5.32 11.40
CA GLN A 558 50.46 5.54 10.72
C GLN A 558 50.94 6.98 10.88
N ALA A 559 50.06 7.97 10.70
CA ALA A 559 50.40 9.37 10.87
C ALA A 559 50.87 9.69 12.30
N VAL A 560 50.16 9.18 13.31
CA VAL A 560 50.51 9.35 14.72
C VAL A 560 51.85 8.68 15.07
N ILE A 561 52.08 7.45 14.60
CA ILE A 561 53.33 6.72 14.79
C ILE A 561 54.50 7.51 14.20
N GLN A 562 54.35 8.03 12.98
CA GLN A 562 55.38 8.82 12.32
C GLN A 562 55.64 10.16 13.02
N ALA A 563 54.59 10.89 13.41
CA ALA A 563 54.70 12.18 14.08
C ALA A 563 55.45 12.09 15.42
N HIS A 564 55.24 11.00 16.16
CA HIS A 564 55.91 10.74 17.43
C HIS A 564 57.18 9.88 17.31
N GLY A 565 57.48 9.42 16.08
CA GLY A 565 58.64 8.60 15.74
C GLY A 565 58.65 7.23 16.41
N LEU A 566 57.48 6.68 16.76
CA LEU A 566 57.33 5.40 17.45
C LEU A 566 57.66 4.21 16.54
N ARG A 567 58.04 3.08 17.14
CA ARG A 567 58.03 1.79 16.44
C ARG A 567 56.59 1.26 16.45
N PRO A 568 56.03 0.80 15.33
CA PRO A 568 54.64 0.35 15.29
C PRO A 568 54.28 -0.68 16.37
N ALA A 569 55.20 -1.61 16.67
CA ALA A 569 55.00 -2.65 17.69
C ALA A 569 54.95 -2.15 19.14
N GLN A 570 55.20 -0.86 19.39
CA GLN A 570 55.03 -0.21 20.69
C GLN A 570 53.57 0.16 20.96
N LEU A 571 52.70 0.15 19.95
CA LEU A 571 51.27 0.35 20.09
C LEU A 571 50.54 -0.98 19.92
N GLU A 572 49.56 -1.21 20.77
CA GLU A 572 48.64 -2.32 20.70
C GLU A 572 47.21 -1.79 20.67
N VAL A 573 46.45 -2.22 19.68
CA VAL A 573 45.05 -1.86 19.52
C VAL A 573 44.19 -2.97 20.12
N GLU A 574 43.30 -2.61 21.05
CA GLU A 574 42.45 -3.55 21.75
C GLU A 574 41.01 -3.45 21.23
N VAL A 575 40.40 -4.58 20.88
CA VAL A 575 39.05 -4.62 20.33
C VAL A 575 38.23 -5.71 21.01
N ALA A 576 37.07 -5.35 21.56
CA ALA A 576 36.20 -6.28 22.25
C ALA A 576 35.68 -7.41 21.34
N GLU A 577 35.56 -8.63 21.89
CA GLU A 577 35.06 -9.81 21.16
C GLU A 577 33.70 -9.57 20.49
N THR A 578 32.78 -8.91 21.21
CA THR A 578 31.42 -8.60 20.74
C THR A 578 31.41 -7.69 19.51
N SER A 579 32.44 -6.85 19.34
CA SER A 579 32.58 -5.94 18.20
C SER A 579 32.94 -6.67 16.90
N LEU A 580 33.62 -7.81 17.00
CA LEU A 580 34.14 -8.59 15.86
C LEU A 580 33.17 -9.69 15.40
N MET A 581 32.24 -10.12 16.26
CA MET A 581 31.32 -11.24 15.98
C MET A 581 30.39 -11.03 14.77
N TYR A 582 30.06 -9.79 14.44
CA TYR A 582 29.09 -9.49 13.37
C TYR A 582 29.64 -9.73 11.95
N ASN A 583 30.96 -9.58 11.74
CA ASN A 583 31.59 -9.78 10.43
C ASN A 583 33.08 -10.15 10.57
N VAL A 584 33.33 -11.44 10.77
CA VAL A 584 34.69 -11.98 10.97
C VAL A 584 35.58 -11.75 9.77
N ASP A 585 35.05 -11.90 8.55
CA ASP A 585 35.86 -11.75 7.32
C ASP A 585 36.34 -10.30 7.12
N ALA A 586 35.49 -9.32 7.46
CA ALA A 586 35.90 -7.91 7.47
C ALA A 586 36.92 -7.65 8.59
N ALA A 587 36.72 -8.25 9.77
CA ALA A 587 37.66 -8.12 10.88
C ALA A 587 39.05 -8.68 10.52
N VAL A 588 39.12 -9.89 9.94
CA VAL A 588 40.39 -10.50 9.48
C VAL A 588 41.13 -9.55 8.53
N LYS A 589 40.44 -8.95 7.56
CA LYS A 589 41.05 -7.99 6.62
C LYS A 589 41.62 -6.77 7.34
N GLN A 590 40.88 -6.21 8.28
CA GLN A 590 41.32 -5.02 9.02
C GLN A 590 42.49 -5.33 9.97
N VAL A 591 42.46 -6.46 10.69
CA VAL A 591 43.57 -6.92 11.53
C VAL A 591 44.84 -7.11 10.70
N ASN A 592 44.73 -7.73 9.52
CA ASN A 592 45.87 -7.91 8.62
C ASN A 592 46.49 -6.57 8.21
N ARG A 593 45.68 -5.55 7.87
CA ARG A 593 46.19 -4.21 7.56
C ARG A 593 46.91 -3.54 8.74
N LEU A 594 46.41 -3.72 9.96
CA LEU A 594 47.08 -3.22 11.17
C LEU A 594 48.43 -3.93 11.41
N ARG A 595 48.50 -5.23 11.15
CA ARG A 595 49.74 -6.01 11.25
C ARG A 595 50.74 -5.70 10.15
N GLU A 596 50.28 -5.39 8.94
CA GLU A 596 51.14 -4.90 7.85
C GLU A 596 51.79 -3.56 8.21
N LEU A 597 51.09 -2.69 8.96
CA LEU A 597 51.67 -1.48 9.55
C LEU A 597 52.67 -1.80 10.68
N GLY A 598 52.55 -2.97 11.31
CA GLY A 598 53.37 -3.46 12.41
C GLY A 598 52.80 -3.15 13.80
N VAL A 599 51.55 -2.69 13.88
CA VAL A 599 50.83 -2.46 15.14
C VAL A 599 50.30 -3.79 15.67
N ARG A 600 50.39 -4.01 16.99
CA ARG A 600 49.87 -5.23 17.62
C ARG A 600 48.36 -5.16 17.76
N VAL A 601 47.70 -6.31 17.73
CA VAL A 601 46.24 -6.38 17.92
C VAL A 601 45.91 -7.33 19.07
N ALA A 602 45.15 -6.82 20.03
CA ALA A 602 44.62 -7.56 21.16
C ALA A 602 43.11 -7.80 21.00
N LEU A 603 42.67 -9.02 21.27
CA LEU A 603 41.26 -9.35 21.46
C LEU A 603 40.89 -9.11 22.92
N ASP A 604 39.98 -8.17 23.16
CA ASP A 604 39.56 -7.71 24.49
C ASP A 604 38.22 -8.31 24.92
N ASP A 605 37.91 -8.22 26.22
CA ASP A 605 36.67 -8.70 26.84
C ASP A 605 36.34 -10.19 26.52
N PHE A 606 37.35 -11.04 26.33
CA PHE A 606 37.11 -12.43 25.94
C PHE A 606 36.39 -13.20 27.06
N GLY A 607 35.18 -13.67 26.77
CA GLY A 607 34.31 -14.35 27.74
C GLY A 607 33.36 -13.45 28.55
N ALA A 608 33.26 -12.15 28.25
CA ALA A 608 32.22 -11.29 28.81
C ALA A 608 30.80 -11.70 28.36
N GLY A 609 30.68 -12.37 27.21
CA GLY A 609 29.43 -12.92 26.67
C GLY A 609 29.59 -14.36 26.19
N GLY A 610 29.81 -14.54 24.89
CA GLY A 610 30.21 -15.83 24.31
C GLY A 610 31.71 -16.09 24.45
N CYS A 611 32.16 -17.31 24.14
CA CYS A 611 33.59 -17.63 24.00
C CYS A 611 33.83 -18.25 22.62
N SER A 612 34.07 -17.41 21.63
CA SER A 612 34.19 -17.84 20.24
C SER A 612 35.60 -18.33 19.93
N LEU A 613 35.80 -19.65 20.00
CA LEU A 613 37.06 -20.27 19.58
C LEU A 613 37.39 -20.02 18.10
N ARG A 614 36.38 -19.69 17.28
CA ARG A 614 36.57 -19.28 15.89
C ARG A 614 37.43 -18.03 15.78
N MET A 615 37.27 -17.07 16.71
CA MET A 615 38.05 -15.84 16.72
C MET A 615 39.53 -16.15 16.92
N ILE A 616 39.85 -17.04 17.88
CA ILE A 616 41.22 -17.47 18.17
C ILE A 616 41.85 -18.18 16.95
N ARG A 617 41.06 -18.96 16.21
CA ARG A 617 41.55 -19.71 15.04
C ARG A 617 41.75 -18.83 13.80
N ASP A 618 40.80 -17.95 13.52
CA ASP A 618 40.71 -17.24 12.22
C ASP A 618 41.35 -15.83 12.28
N LEU A 619 41.36 -15.17 13.43
CA LEU A 619 41.92 -13.82 13.56
C LEU A 619 43.42 -13.90 13.91
N PRO A 620 44.28 -13.23 13.14
CA PRO A 620 45.71 -13.21 13.43
C PRO A 620 46.00 -12.17 14.53
N ILE A 621 45.61 -12.43 15.76
CA ILE A 621 45.84 -11.55 16.92
C ILE A 621 47.17 -11.86 17.61
N ASP A 622 47.75 -10.88 18.30
CA ASP A 622 48.99 -11.04 19.06
C ASP A 622 48.70 -11.32 20.55
N THR A 623 47.59 -10.76 21.06
CA THR A 623 47.21 -10.80 22.47
C THR A 623 45.73 -11.16 22.63
N LEU A 624 45.39 -11.93 23.67
CA LEU A 624 44.02 -12.18 24.12
C LEU A 624 43.91 -11.78 25.60
N LYS A 625 42.97 -10.88 25.90
CA LYS A 625 42.69 -10.41 27.26
C LYS A 625 41.45 -11.14 27.78
N LEU A 626 41.60 -11.84 28.91
CA LEU A 626 40.51 -12.54 29.59
C LEU A 626 39.68 -11.54 30.39
N ASP A 627 38.37 -11.50 30.14
CA ASP A 627 37.45 -10.57 30.81
C ASP A 627 37.46 -10.75 32.34
N ARG A 628 37.35 -9.61 33.05
CA ARG A 628 37.33 -9.55 34.51
C ARG A 628 36.23 -10.40 35.15
N HIS A 629 35.05 -10.57 34.53
CA HIS A 629 33.95 -11.35 35.12
C HIS A 629 34.22 -12.85 35.03
N LEU A 630 34.98 -13.28 34.02
CA LEU A 630 35.49 -14.65 33.95
C LEU A 630 36.57 -14.89 35.02
N VAL A 631 37.49 -13.95 35.18
CA VAL A 631 38.59 -14.03 36.17
C VAL A 631 38.07 -13.96 37.61
N ALA A 632 37.06 -13.13 37.89
CA ALA A 632 36.46 -12.96 39.21
C ALA A 632 35.91 -14.26 39.81
N ARG A 633 35.53 -15.23 38.96
CA ARG A 633 34.97 -16.53 39.36
C ARG A 633 36.02 -17.63 39.57
N LEU A 634 37.30 -17.32 39.36
CA LEU A 634 38.41 -18.25 39.58
C LEU A 634 38.94 -18.16 41.02
N PRO A 635 39.35 -19.28 41.64
CA PRO A 635 39.35 -20.65 41.13
C PRO A 635 38.05 -21.44 41.41
N ASP A 636 37.08 -20.83 42.08
CA ASP A 636 35.95 -21.54 42.71
C ASP A 636 34.97 -22.16 41.70
N SER A 637 34.78 -21.55 40.54
CA SER A 637 33.95 -22.09 39.47
C SER A 637 34.71 -23.13 38.66
N ALA A 638 34.42 -24.42 38.89
CA ALA A 638 35.05 -25.53 38.15
C ALA A 638 34.84 -25.43 36.63
N ARG A 639 33.68 -24.90 36.19
CA ARG A 639 33.36 -24.71 34.78
C ARG A 639 34.21 -23.61 34.15
N ASP A 640 34.26 -22.44 34.78
CA ASP A 640 35.03 -21.29 34.27
C ASP A 640 36.54 -21.57 34.33
N ALA A 641 37.00 -22.24 35.40
CA ALA A 641 38.37 -22.71 35.53
C ALA A 641 38.77 -23.69 34.40
N ALA A 642 37.88 -24.60 34.02
CA ALA A 642 38.14 -25.52 32.91
C ALA A 642 38.20 -24.78 31.56
N LEU A 643 37.32 -23.81 31.34
CA LEU A 643 37.30 -22.99 30.14
C LEU A 643 38.57 -22.15 30.03
N VAL A 644 38.91 -21.36 31.05
CA VAL A 644 40.10 -20.49 31.07
C VAL A 644 41.38 -21.30 30.88
N ARG A 645 41.52 -22.45 31.56
CA ARG A 645 42.66 -23.35 31.36
C ARG A 645 42.78 -23.81 29.91
N SER A 646 41.66 -24.16 29.28
CA SER A 646 41.65 -24.61 27.88
C SER A 646 42.01 -23.47 26.91
N VAL A 647 41.51 -22.26 27.17
CA VAL A 647 41.81 -21.06 26.38
C VAL A 647 43.29 -20.70 26.49
N ILE A 648 43.87 -20.71 27.70
CA ILE A 648 45.30 -20.45 27.91
C ILE A 648 46.15 -21.45 27.13
N GLY A 649 45.81 -22.75 27.22
CA GLY A 649 46.51 -23.79 26.46
C GLY A 649 46.43 -23.59 24.95
N LEU A 650 45.22 -23.28 24.45
CA LEU A 650 45.01 -23.02 23.03
C LEU A 650 45.82 -21.82 22.55
N CYS A 651 45.77 -20.70 23.28
CA CYS A 651 46.54 -19.50 22.93
C CYS A 651 48.04 -19.77 22.93
N ALA A 652 48.54 -20.59 23.86
CA ALA A 652 49.95 -21.00 23.86
C ALA A 652 50.34 -21.76 22.59
N ASP A 653 49.49 -22.67 22.11
CA ASP A 653 49.71 -23.42 20.86
C ASP A 653 49.70 -22.52 19.61
N TYR A 654 48.90 -21.45 19.62
CA TYR A 654 48.85 -20.43 18.54
C TYR A 654 49.87 -19.30 18.72
N ALA A 655 50.73 -19.35 19.74
CA ALA A 655 51.66 -18.28 20.11
C ALA A 655 50.98 -16.91 20.37
N ILE A 656 49.75 -16.93 20.88
CA ILE A 656 48.98 -15.75 21.30
C ILE A 656 49.26 -15.49 22.78
N THR A 657 49.63 -14.26 23.11
CA THR A 657 49.90 -13.85 24.49
C THR A 657 48.59 -13.71 25.27
N VAL A 658 48.49 -14.31 26.46
CA VAL A 658 47.28 -14.16 27.31
C VAL A 658 47.54 -13.18 28.45
N ILE A 659 46.64 -12.21 28.61
CA ILE A 659 46.58 -11.28 29.75
C ILE A 659 45.30 -11.56 30.53
N ALA A 660 45.40 -11.75 31.85
CA ALA A 660 44.24 -11.86 32.72
C ALA A 660 43.89 -10.50 33.33
N GLU A 661 42.67 -10.02 33.09
CA GLU A 661 42.18 -8.75 33.62
C GLU A 661 41.40 -8.89 34.91
N GLY A 662 41.31 -7.79 35.67
CA GLY A 662 40.51 -7.76 36.90
C GLY A 662 41.01 -8.71 37.97
N VAL A 663 42.31 -9.02 38.00
CA VAL A 663 42.89 -9.82 39.09
C VAL A 663 42.97 -8.97 40.36
N GLU A 664 42.21 -9.35 41.37
CA GLU A 664 42.09 -8.61 42.63
C GLU A 664 42.66 -9.38 43.82
N THR A 665 42.75 -10.72 43.73
CA THR A 665 43.19 -11.57 44.85
C THR A 665 44.44 -12.39 44.52
N GLU A 666 45.25 -12.69 45.54
CA GLU A 666 46.42 -13.57 45.40
C GLU A 666 46.04 -14.98 44.96
N ALA A 667 44.86 -15.48 45.35
CA ALA A 667 44.37 -16.80 44.96
C ALA A 667 44.12 -16.87 43.44
N GLN A 668 43.49 -15.85 42.85
CA GLN A 668 43.32 -15.73 41.39
C GLN A 668 44.67 -15.69 40.69
N ALA A 669 45.61 -14.86 41.16
CA ALA A 669 46.94 -14.72 40.60
C ALA A 669 47.73 -16.03 40.64
N ALA A 670 47.72 -16.73 41.78
CA ALA A 670 48.38 -18.03 41.93
C ALA A 670 47.81 -19.09 40.99
N TRP A 671 46.47 -19.14 40.85
CA TRP A 671 45.81 -20.06 39.93
C TRP A 671 46.17 -19.77 38.47
N LEU A 672 46.10 -18.51 38.04
CA LEU A 672 46.44 -18.11 36.66
C LEU A 672 47.90 -18.41 36.32
N LYS A 673 48.82 -18.13 37.26
CA LYS A 673 50.25 -18.45 37.13
C LYS A 673 50.49 -19.95 37.02
N ALA A 674 49.84 -20.76 37.85
CA ALA A 674 49.98 -22.22 37.83
C ALA A 674 49.52 -22.85 36.51
N HIS A 675 48.60 -22.19 35.80
CA HIS A 675 48.05 -22.66 34.53
C HIS A 675 48.68 -22.01 33.29
N GLY A 676 49.79 -21.26 33.47
CA GLY A 676 50.59 -20.76 32.36
C GLY A 676 50.13 -19.43 31.75
N CYS A 677 49.29 -18.65 32.44
CA CYS A 677 48.98 -17.29 32.01
C CYS A 677 50.25 -16.42 32.01
N CYS A 678 50.45 -15.60 30.97
CA CYS A 678 51.70 -14.87 30.77
C CYS A 678 51.74 -13.56 31.58
N TYR A 679 50.66 -12.78 31.50
CA TYR A 679 50.59 -11.44 32.09
C TYR A 679 49.31 -11.24 32.90
N VAL A 680 49.37 -10.29 33.82
CA VAL A 680 48.26 -9.88 34.67
C VAL A 680 48.02 -8.39 34.59
N GLN A 681 46.75 -8.02 34.71
CA GLN A 681 46.28 -6.66 34.94
C GLN A 681 45.16 -6.69 35.97
N GLY A 682 45.18 -5.78 36.93
CA GLY A 682 44.15 -5.72 37.96
C GLY A 682 44.59 -4.94 39.20
N PHE A 683 43.67 -4.78 40.15
CA PHE A 683 43.92 -3.99 41.36
C PHE A 683 44.93 -4.63 42.31
N LEU A 684 45.22 -5.93 42.16
CA LEU A 684 46.32 -6.58 42.85
C LEU A 684 47.69 -5.98 42.46
N VAL A 685 47.83 -5.53 41.21
CA VAL A 685 49.06 -4.90 40.70
C VAL A 685 49.02 -3.40 40.98
N ALA A 686 48.06 -2.71 40.36
CA ALA A 686 47.80 -1.29 40.60
C ALA A 686 46.44 -0.88 40.02
N ARG A 687 45.87 0.17 40.63
CA ARG A 687 44.75 0.90 40.01
C ARG A 687 45.24 1.74 38.83
N PRO A 688 44.36 2.11 37.88
CA PRO A 688 44.68 3.07 36.83
C PRO A 688 45.23 4.37 37.44
N MET A 689 46.32 4.87 36.90
CA MET A 689 47.08 5.98 37.49
C MET A 689 47.39 7.07 36.48
N THR A 690 47.73 8.27 36.94
CA THR A 690 48.05 9.38 36.04
C THR A 690 49.34 9.12 35.27
N ALA A 691 49.58 9.86 34.19
CA ALA A 691 50.84 9.79 33.44
C ALA A 691 52.08 10.02 34.34
N ALA A 692 51.97 10.91 35.34
CA ALA A 692 53.05 11.19 36.28
C ALA A 692 53.34 9.98 37.18
N ASP A 693 52.31 9.37 37.74
CA ASP A 693 52.44 8.19 38.61
C ASP A 693 52.95 6.97 37.82
N ALA A 694 52.42 6.75 36.61
CA ALA A 694 52.86 5.66 35.73
C ALA A 694 54.32 5.82 35.31
N SER A 695 54.83 7.06 35.19
CA SER A 695 56.26 7.29 34.92
C SER A 695 57.18 6.81 36.05
N GLY A 696 56.65 6.69 37.27
CA GLY A 696 57.38 6.17 38.44
C GLY A 696 57.15 4.68 38.73
N PHE A 697 56.36 3.97 37.92
CA PHE A 697 56.07 2.56 38.15
C PHE A 697 57.34 1.69 37.97
N PRO A 698 57.62 0.73 38.88
CA PRO A 698 58.84 -0.06 38.81
C PRO A 698 58.87 -0.98 37.58
N LEU A 699 60.06 -1.18 37.00
CA LEU A 699 60.27 -2.13 35.90
C LEU A 699 60.00 -3.59 36.28
N PHE A 700 60.13 -3.90 37.58
CA PHE A 700 59.85 -5.20 38.16
C PHE A 700 58.88 -5.02 39.33
N PHE A 701 57.69 -5.58 39.19
CA PHE A 701 56.68 -5.63 40.25
C PHE A 701 57.01 -6.76 41.22
N HIS A 702 57.09 -6.42 42.51
CA HIS A 702 57.30 -7.41 43.57
C HIS A 702 55.96 -7.97 44.02
N TRP A 703 55.80 -9.29 43.89
CA TRP A 703 54.58 -9.97 44.31
C TRP A 703 54.45 -9.96 45.84
N PRO A 704 53.25 -9.66 46.38
CA PRO A 704 53.00 -9.78 47.81
C PRO A 704 53.35 -11.20 48.29
N GLY A 705 54.20 -11.30 49.32
CA GLY A 705 54.63 -12.58 49.89
C GLY A 705 55.88 -13.22 49.28
N GLN A 706 56.62 -12.53 48.39
CA GLN A 706 57.98 -12.90 47.96
C GLN A 706 59.09 -12.12 48.68
#